data_AF-A0A5D4XHF7-F1
#
_entry.id   AF-A0A5D4XHF7-F1
#
_cell.length_a   1.000
_cell.length_b   1.000
_cell.length_c   1.000
_cell.angle_alpha   90.00
_cell.angle_beta   90.00
_cell.angle_gamma   90.00
#
_symmetry.space_group_name_H-M   'P 1'
#
loop_
_entity.id
_entity.type
_entity.pdbx_description
1 polymer ?
#
loop_
_entity_poly.entity_id
_entity_poly.type
_entity_poly.pdbx_seq_one_letter_code
_entity_poly.pdbx_strand_id
1 'polypeptide(L)'
;MRDLPALLALPLLALATAASIAGEPAFSTSFERDDPAPAQRGDDGARVRVGTGPEAPYAARAGMGYSGLAALRFEGTGGRTRLFEVDIPVQADTRLSWMVLPEIVGEDTVASTGVSLDLVFDDGHRLSEIGARDHHGAAIGAQAQADSETLYPQQWARKEVRFGDVAGLSGRRIRAIEIELAPGDGAVARGWIDDIAIDAATPAGELRPSDRVPTTRGTQSNGTFSRGNNIPATAMPHGFNFWVPATDAGTLSWLYRWNEHNGDDNRPRLQALSISHQPSPWMGDRQTFQVMPSAATGVPDADRERRALSFSHDRELARPHTYRVDFDNGIRAELAPSERAAIFRFRFPQGADANLLFDNVDDRGGLTLDAQAQALHGYTDTRSGLSNGATRMFVYARFDQPWRDSGMLDTGRPTGYVKFAPGADGEVRMRIATSLVSVDQARRNLELEIGDDGFEAVRDRAQDAWDALLGRVQVQGASDDELTTVYSNLYRLFLYPNVAHENLGTNERPDWRHADQNSWSEDAPGGDATRTSARILPGKVYVNNGFWDTFRTSWPAYALFAPTRAGEMVDGFLQQYRDGGWVARWSSPGYADLMVGTSSDVAFADAWHKGVRGFDPHEAYEAALRNATVVPPVSNVGRKGLAQSMYRGYADASVHEGMSWTLEGALNDYGLATLAEALAAEDGDAGRARRYREEAAYFRARATDYVHVYDAGTGFFRGRDADGDWREPASRFDPRVWGHDYTESNAWTFAFTAPHDAEGLAALMGGRAALAQRLDAFFATPETAHARFAGSYGRVIHEMTEARDVRMGMYAHSNQPSHHIPWMYVAAGQPWKAQRISREVMRRLYLGSEIGQGYPGDEDNGEMSAWYLFSMMGLYPLRMGAPEYVIGSPAFDRVDLRLDNGRTLSVVARNNGPENVYVQSLTLNGRPWDQAWLRHADIAQGGTLEFTMGPAPSAWGSAPEALPPSLTEAGRKPMLRVDRSAAASVSVAGAGANAGVLVDDDAATSLPLPQGAAVVLRFDAPTAIAHYTLTSGAGPVSDSGWVLEGRDASGAWSALDERQGEAFRWVRQLRPFDIATPREYAEYRLRLTGGTAVDLAELELQQSERAGEQVPASAP
;
A
#
# COMPACT_ATOMS: atom_id res chain seq x y z
N MET A 1 58.70 8.27 49.39
CA MET A 1 58.81 9.65 49.90
C MET A 1 57.38 10.19 49.95
N ARG A 2 56.68 9.93 51.05
CA ARG A 2 56.40 10.80 52.23
C ARG A 2 54.94 11.28 52.10
N ASP A 3 53.98 11.07 52.98
CA ASP A 3 53.91 10.44 54.31
C ASP A 3 52.44 9.96 54.57
N LEU A 4 52.31 8.94 55.43
CA LEU A 4 51.11 8.25 55.99
C LEU A 4 50.31 9.13 57.02
N PRO A 5 49.25 8.68 57.77
CA PRO A 5 48.69 7.31 58.02
C PRO A 5 47.13 7.16 57.94
N ALA A 6 46.56 6.00 57.57
CA ALA A 6 46.16 4.82 58.38
C ALA A 6 45.24 5.07 59.60
N LEU A 7 44.01 4.50 59.59
CA LEU A 7 43.38 3.78 60.73
C LEU A 7 42.02 3.11 60.37
N LEU A 8 41.97 1.81 60.66
CA LEU A 8 40.87 0.97 61.20
C LEU A 8 39.83 0.27 60.31
N ALA A 9 39.64 -1.00 60.67
CA ALA A 9 38.93 -2.10 60.02
C ALA A 9 37.49 -2.30 60.53
N LEU A 10 36.64 -2.82 59.61
CA LEU A 10 35.53 -3.81 59.75
C LEU A 10 34.33 -3.53 60.71
N PRO A 11 33.17 -4.18 60.53
CA PRO A 11 32.28 -4.28 59.36
C PRO A 11 30.83 -3.84 59.73
N LEU A 12 30.03 -3.37 58.77
CA LEU A 12 28.59 -3.15 58.99
C LEU A 12 27.78 -3.87 57.92
N LEU A 13 27.13 -4.96 58.36
CA LEU A 13 25.87 -5.44 57.78
C LEU A 13 24.94 -4.23 57.65
N ALA A 14 24.57 -3.87 56.43
CA ALA A 14 23.45 -2.99 56.16
C ALA A 14 22.48 -3.73 55.23
N LEU A 15 21.44 -4.24 55.87
CA LEU A 15 20.15 -4.62 55.33
C LEU A 15 19.83 -3.96 53.99
N ALA A 16 19.48 -4.81 53.03
CA ALA A 16 18.65 -4.45 51.90
C ALA A 16 17.35 -3.80 52.42
N THR A 17 17.31 -2.47 52.44
CA THR A 17 16.06 -1.74 52.53
C THR A 17 15.42 -1.78 51.17
N ALA A 18 14.44 -2.69 51.03
CA ALA A 18 13.34 -2.50 50.11
C ALA A 18 12.79 -1.07 50.32
N ALA A 19 13.06 -0.19 49.37
CA ALA A 19 12.37 1.08 49.28
C ALA A 19 10.97 0.78 48.72
N SER A 20 10.01 0.55 49.62
CA SER A 20 8.60 0.62 49.30
C SER A 20 8.03 1.94 49.83
N ILE A 21 7.13 2.53 49.03
CA ILE A 21 6.06 3.48 49.39
C ILE A 21 6.36 4.96 49.04
N ALA A 22 6.04 5.32 47.79
CA ALA A 22 4.99 6.31 47.55
C ALA A 22 3.71 5.51 47.25
N GLY A 23 2.59 5.79 47.91
CA GLY A 23 1.34 5.06 47.69
C GLY A 23 0.75 5.36 46.32
N GLU A 24 0.83 4.40 45.41
CA GLU A 24 0.45 4.51 44.00
C GLU A 24 -1.08 4.46 43.81
N PRO A 25 -1.65 5.19 42.83
CA PRO A 25 -2.99 4.85 42.32
C PRO A 25 -2.92 3.42 41.77
N ALA A 26 -3.69 2.49 42.33
CA ALA A 26 -3.69 1.10 41.86
C ALA A 26 -5.08 0.47 42.02
N PHE A 27 -5.82 0.47 40.92
CA PHE A 27 -6.91 -0.47 40.70
C PHE A 27 -6.66 -1.15 39.35
N SER A 28 -6.74 -2.48 39.31
CA SER A 28 -6.66 -3.25 38.07
C SER A 28 -7.58 -4.46 38.14
N THR A 29 -8.22 -4.80 37.03
CA THR A 29 -8.96 -6.05 36.87
C THR A 29 -8.99 -6.46 35.41
N SER A 30 -8.68 -7.73 35.15
CA SER A 30 -8.95 -8.45 33.90
C SER A 30 -10.00 -9.55 34.14
N PHE A 31 -10.75 -9.42 35.25
CA PHE A 31 -11.83 -10.30 35.66
C PHE A 31 -11.41 -11.76 35.93
N GLU A 32 -10.13 -11.98 36.19
CA GLU A 32 -9.61 -13.29 36.60
C GLU A 32 -10.12 -13.69 37.98
N ARG A 33 -9.94 -14.95 38.36
CA ARG A 33 -10.56 -15.55 39.56
C ARG A 33 -10.32 -14.78 40.87
N ASP A 34 -9.18 -14.11 40.99
CA ASP A 34 -8.75 -13.39 42.20
C ASP A 34 -8.81 -11.86 42.04
N ASP A 35 -9.29 -11.37 40.88
CA ASP A 35 -9.44 -9.96 40.61
C ASP A 35 -10.67 -9.35 41.32
N PRO A 36 -10.73 -8.01 41.47
CA PRO A 36 -11.94 -7.33 41.92
C PRO A 36 -13.17 -7.75 41.10
N ALA A 37 -14.21 -8.23 41.79
CA ALA A 37 -15.47 -8.63 41.17
C ALA A 37 -16.41 -7.42 40.94
N PRO A 38 -17.01 -7.29 39.73
CA PRO A 38 -17.94 -6.21 39.43
C PRO A 38 -19.29 -6.43 40.15
N ALA A 39 -20.01 -5.35 40.44
CA ALA A 39 -21.40 -5.46 40.88
C ALA A 39 -22.28 -6.08 39.77
N GLN A 40 -23.13 -7.06 40.13
CA GLN A 40 -23.89 -7.85 39.14
C GLN A 40 -25.24 -7.25 38.70
N ARG A 41 -25.77 -6.24 39.40
CA ARG A 41 -27.03 -5.56 39.06
C ARG A 41 -27.05 -4.12 39.58
N GLY A 42 -27.38 -3.18 38.69
CA GLY A 42 -28.04 -1.93 39.06
C GLY A 42 -29.55 -2.07 38.84
N ASP A 43 -30.38 -1.39 39.62
CA ASP A 43 -31.83 -1.58 39.63
C ASP A 43 -32.53 -1.15 38.31
N ASP A 44 -31.88 -0.31 37.48
CA ASP A 44 -32.39 0.19 36.17
C ASP A 44 -31.28 0.32 35.07
N GLY A 45 -30.15 -0.40 35.22
CA GLY A 45 -28.95 -0.23 34.39
C GLY A 45 -28.58 -1.39 33.44
N ALA A 46 -27.48 -1.23 32.70
CA ALA A 46 -26.87 -2.28 31.88
C ALA A 46 -26.61 -3.57 32.69
N ARG A 47 -26.94 -4.74 32.12
CA ARG A 47 -26.61 -6.03 32.73
C ARG A 47 -25.14 -6.32 32.47
N VAL A 48 -24.40 -6.65 33.52
CA VAL A 48 -22.99 -7.04 33.41
C VAL A 48 -22.75 -8.40 34.04
N ARG A 49 -21.85 -9.19 33.44
CA ARG A 49 -21.42 -10.48 33.99
C ARG A 49 -20.02 -10.82 33.52
N VAL A 50 -19.22 -11.44 34.39
CA VAL A 50 -17.94 -12.02 33.97
C VAL A 50 -18.23 -13.26 33.10
N GLY A 51 -17.56 -13.35 31.97
CA GLY A 51 -17.61 -14.47 31.03
C GLY A 51 -16.23 -14.73 30.43
N THR A 52 -16.16 -15.63 29.46
CA THR A 52 -14.88 -16.04 28.86
C THR A 52 -14.39 -15.12 27.75
N GLY A 53 -15.22 -14.20 27.24
CA GLY A 53 -14.86 -13.31 26.13
C GLY A 53 -15.75 -13.47 24.88
N PRO A 54 -15.54 -12.64 23.84
CA PRO A 54 -16.32 -12.62 22.61
C PRO A 54 -16.31 -13.96 21.87
N GLU A 55 -17.47 -14.39 21.38
CA GLU A 55 -17.61 -15.67 20.66
C GLU A 55 -17.05 -15.60 19.23
N ALA A 56 -17.09 -14.44 18.59
CA ALA A 56 -16.66 -14.24 17.22
C ALA A 56 -15.98 -12.87 16.99
N PRO A 57 -14.87 -12.55 17.70
CA PRO A 57 -14.06 -11.39 17.35
C PRO A 57 -13.42 -11.58 15.97
N TYR A 58 -13.21 -10.51 15.20
CA TYR A 58 -12.70 -10.64 13.83
C TYR A 58 -11.23 -11.09 13.76
N ALA A 59 -10.33 -10.47 14.52
CA ALA A 59 -8.88 -10.70 14.45
C ALA A 59 -8.23 -10.91 15.84
N ALA A 60 -8.95 -11.61 16.74
CA ALA A 60 -8.49 -11.97 18.07
C ALA A 60 -8.95 -13.39 18.43
N ARG A 61 -8.39 -13.99 19.48
CA ARG A 61 -8.77 -15.34 19.89
C ARG A 61 -10.21 -15.37 20.40
N ALA A 62 -11.04 -16.23 19.81
CA ALA A 62 -12.43 -16.43 20.22
C ALA A 62 -12.52 -17.09 21.60
N GLY A 63 -13.54 -16.69 22.37
CA GLY A 63 -13.86 -17.24 23.68
C GLY A 63 -12.82 -16.94 24.76
N MET A 64 -12.01 -15.89 24.57
CA MET A 64 -10.99 -15.42 25.53
C MET A 64 -11.15 -13.92 25.79
N GLY A 65 -10.71 -13.45 26.97
CA GLY A 65 -10.53 -12.02 27.24
C GLY A 65 -9.49 -11.40 26.31
N TYR A 66 -9.23 -10.10 26.44
CA TYR A 66 -8.16 -9.48 25.68
C TYR A 66 -6.79 -9.98 26.13
N SER A 67 -6.50 -9.95 27.43
CA SER A 67 -5.21 -10.37 28.00
C SER A 67 -5.27 -11.71 28.75
N GLY A 68 -6.46 -12.08 29.23
CA GLY A 68 -6.70 -13.25 30.09
C GLY A 68 -7.73 -14.24 29.56
N LEU A 69 -8.26 -15.08 30.44
CA LEU A 69 -9.29 -16.08 30.17
C LEU A 69 -10.71 -15.57 30.47
N ALA A 70 -10.82 -14.40 31.09
CA ALA A 70 -12.09 -13.78 31.45
C ALA A 70 -12.20 -12.36 30.89
N ALA A 71 -13.44 -11.88 30.76
CA ALA A 71 -13.76 -10.49 30.46
C ALA A 71 -15.17 -10.15 30.96
N LEU A 72 -15.47 -8.86 31.11
CA LEU A 72 -16.78 -8.38 31.52
C LEU A 72 -17.71 -8.23 30.31
N ARG A 73 -18.73 -9.06 30.22
CA ARG A 73 -19.80 -8.89 29.24
C ARG A 73 -20.77 -7.81 29.71
N PHE A 74 -21.14 -6.90 28.81
CA PHE A 74 -22.25 -5.95 28.98
C PHE A 74 -23.39 -6.26 28.02
N GLU A 75 -24.63 -5.99 28.46
CA GLU A 75 -25.83 -6.07 27.63
C GLU A 75 -26.94 -5.15 28.15
N GLY A 76 -27.57 -4.34 27.30
CA GLY A 76 -28.69 -3.49 27.72
C GLY A 76 -29.20 -2.54 26.65
N THR A 77 -30.35 -1.90 26.94
CA THR A 77 -31.01 -0.90 26.07
C THR A 77 -30.62 0.55 26.42
N GLY A 78 -29.58 0.73 27.23
CA GLY A 78 -29.12 2.03 27.72
C GLY A 78 -29.03 2.11 29.24
N GLY A 79 -28.43 3.18 29.74
CA GLY A 79 -28.30 3.49 31.17
C GLY A 79 -26.92 3.23 31.74
N ARG A 80 -26.78 3.42 33.06
CA ARG A 80 -25.51 3.33 33.78
C ARG A 80 -25.54 2.23 34.83
N THR A 81 -24.42 1.54 34.98
CA THR A 81 -24.21 0.54 36.02
C THR A 81 -22.90 0.81 36.72
N ARG A 82 -22.95 0.96 38.04
CA ARG A 82 -21.75 1.06 38.86
C ARG A 82 -21.08 -0.31 38.96
N LEU A 83 -19.83 -0.40 38.54
CA LEU A 83 -19.05 -1.64 38.53
C LEU A 83 -18.30 -1.83 39.85
N PHE A 84 -17.62 -0.78 40.31
CA PHE A 84 -16.73 -0.83 41.48
C PHE A 84 -16.89 0.43 42.33
N GLU A 85 -16.86 0.25 43.64
CA GLU A 85 -16.61 1.33 44.61
C GLU A 85 -15.11 1.36 44.89
N VAL A 86 -14.47 2.51 44.73
CA VAL A 86 -13.02 2.69 44.88
C VAL A 86 -12.73 3.95 45.70
N ASP A 87 -11.50 4.12 46.14
CA ASP A 87 -11.07 5.35 46.80
C ASP A 87 -9.63 5.72 46.41
N ILE A 88 -9.47 6.22 45.18
CA ILE A 88 -8.15 6.41 44.55
C ILE A 88 -7.86 7.90 44.43
N PRO A 89 -6.74 8.41 44.97
CA PRO A 89 -6.33 9.80 44.75
C PRO A 89 -5.94 10.02 43.29
N VAL A 90 -6.38 11.15 42.71
CA VAL A 90 -5.93 11.60 41.39
C VAL A 90 -4.66 12.42 41.52
N GLN A 91 -3.58 11.90 40.93
CA GLN A 91 -2.30 12.58 40.74
C GLN A 91 -2.16 13.06 39.29
N ALA A 92 -1.15 13.87 39.01
CA ALA A 92 -0.92 14.43 37.68
C ALA A 92 -0.59 13.35 36.62
N ASP A 93 0.02 12.24 37.04
CA ASP A 93 0.34 11.09 36.21
C ASP A 93 -0.74 10.00 36.26
N THR A 94 -1.83 10.18 36.99
CA THR A 94 -2.89 9.15 37.04
C THR A 94 -3.52 8.97 35.67
N ARG A 95 -3.72 7.70 35.30
CA ARG A 95 -4.31 7.27 34.04
C ARG A 95 -5.43 6.29 34.30
N LEU A 96 -6.50 6.39 33.50
CA LEU A 96 -7.47 5.32 33.30
C LEU A 96 -7.21 4.66 31.94
N SER A 97 -7.16 3.34 31.87
CA SER A 97 -7.23 2.60 30.61
C SER A 97 -8.13 1.38 30.68
N TRP A 98 -8.69 0.97 29.55
CA TRP A 98 -9.47 -0.26 29.41
C TRP A 98 -9.50 -0.74 27.95
N MET A 99 -9.84 -2.01 27.79
CA MET A 99 -10.15 -2.63 26.51
C MET A 99 -11.67 -2.73 26.33
N VAL A 100 -12.16 -2.50 25.12
CA VAL A 100 -13.57 -2.60 24.77
C VAL A 100 -13.77 -3.30 23.43
N LEU A 101 -14.74 -4.21 23.35
CA LEU A 101 -15.18 -4.81 22.09
C LEU A 101 -16.71 -4.70 21.97
N PRO A 102 -17.23 -3.87 21.05
CA PRO A 102 -18.65 -3.84 20.74
C PRO A 102 -19.05 -4.98 19.79
N GLU A 103 -20.08 -5.75 20.11
CA GLU A 103 -20.59 -6.84 19.26
C GLU A 103 -21.68 -6.34 18.30
N ILE A 104 -21.78 -6.98 17.13
CA ILE A 104 -22.92 -6.82 16.21
C ILE A 104 -24.13 -7.55 16.79
N VAL A 105 -25.30 -6.90 16.80
CA VAL A 105 -26.55 -7.47 17.36
C VAL A 105 -27.63 -7.53 16.28
N GLY A 106 -27.85 -8.74 15.75
CA GLY A 106 -28.78 -8.93 14.63
C GLY A 106 -28.23 -8.28 13.37
N GLU A 107 -28.99 -7.36 12.76
CA GLU A 107 -28.55 -6.56 11.61
C GLU A 107 -27.94 -5.20 12.01
N ASP A 108 -28.00 -4.84 13.30
CA ASP A 108 -27.42 -3.60 13.79
C ASP A 108 -25.92 -3.77 14.07
N THR A 109 -25.11 -3.07 13.28
CA THR A 109 -23.65 -3.17 13.30
C THR A 109 -23.00 -2.14 14.19
N VAL A 110 -23.74 -1.14 14.69
CA VAL A 110 -23.14 0.03 15.36
C VAL A 110 -23.72 0.34 16.73
N ALA A 111 -24.91 -0.14 17.09
CA ALA A 111 -25.54 0.15 18.39
C ALA A 111 -24.61 -0.12 19.59
N SER A 112 -23.84 -1.20 19.56
CA SER A 112 -22.93 -1.56 20.65
C SER A 112 -21.72 -0.63 20.80
N THR A 113 -21.45 0.24 19.82
CA THR A 113 -20.37 1.26 19.92
C THR A 113 -20.72 2.39 20.89
N GLY A 114 -21.99 2.55 21.25
CA GLY A 114 -22.43 3.45 22.32
C GLY A 114 -22.13 2.89 23.70
N VAL A 115 -20.85 2.81 24.05
CA VAL A 115 -20.36 2.29 25.33
C VAL A 115 -19.15 3.08 25.81
N SER A 116 -19.08 3.37 27.11
CA SER A 116 -17.91 3.99 27.73
C SER A 116 -17.78 3.56 29.18
N LEU A 117 -16.55 3.49 29.68
CA LEU A 117 -16.32 3.60 31.11
C LEU A 117 -16.32 5.07 31.53
N ASP A 118 -16.74 5.32 32.75
CA ASP A 118 -16.80 6.63 33.37
C ASP A 118 -16.38 6.53 34.84
N LEU A 119 -15.92 7.63 35.41
CA LEU A 119 -15.48 7.70 36.79
C LEU A 119 -16.32 8.73 37.54
N VAL A 120 -16.68 8.41 38.79
CA VAL A 120 -17.34 9.35 39.70
C VAL A 120 -16.33 9.89 40.68
N PHE A 121 -16.23 11.21 40.80
CA PHE A 121 -15.33 11.88 41.73
C PHE A 121 -16.00 12.16 43.09
N ASP A 122 -15.20 12.60 44.06
CA ASP A 122 -15.63 12.91 45.42
C ASP A 122 -16.56 14.13 45.55
N ASP A 123 -16.66 14.95 44.51
CA ASP A 123 -17.67 16.02 44.38
C ASP A 123 -18.95 15.58 43.66
N GLY A 124 -19.04 14.31 43.26
CA GLY A 124 -20.18 13.72 42.57
C GLY A 124 -20.20 13.92 41.05
N HIS A 125 -19.28 14.71 40.50
CA HIS A 125 -19.14 14.87 39.05
C HIS A 125 -18.53 13.64 38.39
N ARG A 126 -18.79 13.50 37.10
CA ARG A 126 -18.23 12.42 36.28
C ARG A 126 -17.10 12.87 35.37
N LEU A 127 -16.25 11.93 34.96
CA LEU A 127 -15.19 12.19 33.97
C LEU A 127 -15.77 12.69 32.64
N SER A 128 -16.90 12.13 32.20
CA SER A 128 -17.63 12.58 31.01
C SER A 128 -18.18 14.02 31.09
N GLU A 129 -18.45 14.53 32.30
CA GLU A 129 -19.06 15.86 32.51
C GLU A 129 -18.05 17.01 32.51
N ILE A 130 -16.75 16.70 32.55
CA ILE A 130 -15.68 17.71 32.72
C ILE A 130 -14.80 17.88 31.47
N GLY A 131 -15.29 17.43 30.31
CA GLY A 131 -14.61 17.63 29.02
C GLY A 131 -13.37 16.77 28.80
N ALA A 132 -13.22 15.66 29.52
CA ALA A 132 -12.15 14.71 29.30
C ALA A 132 -12.25 14.05 27.92
N ARG A 133 -11.09 13.78 27.31
CA ARG A 133 -10.97 13.06 26.05
C ARG A 133 -10.03 11.87 26.22
N ASP A 134 -10.27 10.82 25.45
CA ASP A 134 -9.32 9.73 25.33
C ASP A 134 -8.07 10.14 24.52
N HIS A 135 -7.04 9.30 24.55
CA HIS A 135 -5.79 9.51 23.81
C HIS A 135 -5.96 9.59 22.27
N HIS A 136 -7.11 9.18 21.73
CA HIS A 136 -7.48 9.34 20.32
C HIS A 136 -8.32 10.62 20.08
N GLY A 137 -8.47 11.47 21.10
CA GLY A 137 -9.19 12.74 21.04
C GLY A 137 -10.72 12.64 21.13
N ALA A 138 -11.30 11.45 21.33
CA ALA A 138 -12.75 11.29 21.49
C ALA A 138 -13.20 11.64 22.91
N ALA A 139 -14.32 12.34 23.05
CA ALA A 139 -14.85 12.69 24.37
C ALA A 139 -15.35 11.44 25.14
N ILE A 140 -15.27 11.48 26.47
CA ILE A 140 -15.72 10.38 27.34
C ILE A 140 -17.24 10.42 27.52
N GLY A 141 -17.86 9.23 27.53
CA GLY A 141 -19.31 9.04 27.60
C GLY A 141 -19.82 8.19 26.44
N ALA A 142 -20.84 7.38 26.68
CA ALA A 142 -21.28 6.36 25.71
C ALA A 142 -21.75 6.96 24.37
N GLN A 143 -22.55 8.02 24.41
CA GLN A 143 -22.97 8.72 23.19
C GLN A 143 -21.80 9.36 22.46
N ALA A 144 -20.88 10.01 23.19
CA ALA A 144 -19.71 10.63 22.60
C ALA A 144 -18.78 9.62 21.91
N GLN A 145 -18.67 8.40 22.46
CA GLN A 145 -17.91 7.31 21.84
C GLN A 145 -18.58 6.82 20.55
N ALA A 146 -19.92 6.66 20.53
CA ALA A 146 -20.66 6.36 19.30
C ALA A 146 -20.44 7.45 18.23
N ASP A 147 -20.64 8.72 18.60
CA ASP A 147 -20.49 9.87 17.69
C ASP A 147 -19.04 10.04 17.18
N SER A 148 -18.05 9.54 17.93
CA SER A 148 -16.64 9.61 17.52
C SER A 148 -16.31 8.70 16.33
N GLU A 149 -17.09 7.62 16.17
CA GLU A 149 -16.88 6.53 15.22
C GLU A 149 -15.47 5.91 15.29
N THR A 150 -14.85 5.90 16.47
CA THR A 150 -13.51 5.31 16.68
C THR A 150 -13.55 3.84 17.09
N LEU A 151 -14.72 3.31 17.47
CA LEU A 151 -14.90 1.91 17.83
C LEU A 151 -15.39 1.09 16.62
N TYR A 152 -14.67 0.02 16.30
CA TYR A 152 -15.03 -0.92 15.23
C TYR A 152 -15.78 -2.11 15.83
N PRO A 153 -16.92 -2.53 15.24
CA PRO A 153 -17.63 -3.71 15.71
C PRO A 153 -16.78 -4.97 15.55
N GLN A 154 -16.98 -5.92 16.47
CA GLN A 154 -16.24 -7.19 16.57
C GLN A 154 -14.72 -7.08 16.72
N GLN A 155 -14.22 -5.90 17.09
CA GLN A 155 -12.79 -5.68 17.32
C GLN A 155 -12.55 -5.10 18.72
N TRP A 156 -11.48 -5.56 19.35
CA TRP A 156 -10.98 -4.93 20.56
C TRP A 156 -10.42 -3.56 20.22
N ALA A 157 -10.66 -2.58 21.09
CA ALA A 157 -10.07 -1.26 21.04
C ALA A 157 -9.58 -0.89 22.44
N ARG A 158 -8.42 -0.23 22.52
CA ARG A 158 -7.94 0.35 23.76
C ARG A 158 -8.47 1.76 23.90
N LYS A 159 -8.82 2.12 25.12
CA LYS A 159 -9.16 3.48 25.51
C LYS A 159 -8.32 3.87 26.71
N GLU A 160 -7.89 5.13 26.72
CA GLU A 160 -6.97 5.66 27.73
C GLU A 160 -7.26 7.14 27.94
N VAL A 161 -7.26 7.59 29.20
CA VAL A 161 -7.36 9.00 29.60
C VAL A 161 -6.25 9.29 30.60
N ARG A 162 -5.42 10.31 30.32
CA ARG A 162 -4.40 10.81 31.25
C ARG A 162 -4.97 12.01 31.99
N PHE A 163 -5.05 11.94 33.32
CA PHE A 163 -5.70 12.99 34.11
C PHE A 163 -4.89 14.26 34.24
N GLY A 164 -3.57 14.21 33.98
CA GLY A 164 -2.73 15.40 33.84
C GLY A 164 -3.17 16.32 32.70
N ASP A 165 -3.80 15.77 31.65
CA ASP A 165 -4.26 16.52 30.48
C ASP A 165 -5.63 17.17 30.71
N VAL A 166 -6.30 16.85 31.82
CA VAL A 166 -7.63 17.35 32.17
C VAL A 166 -7.54 18.36 33.31
N ALA A 167 -7.87 19.61 33.02
CA ALA A 167 -7.77 20.69 33.98
C ALA A 167 -8.66 20.45 35.22
N GLY A 168 -8.06 20.60 36.41
CA GLY A 168 -8.80 20.55 37.68
C GLY A 168 -9.08 19.15 38.24
N LEU A 169 -8.53 18.09 37.64
CA LEU A 169 -8.63 16.72 38.18
C LEU A 169 -7.61 16.40 39.28
N SER A 170 -6.40 16.97 39.20
CA SER A 170 -5.36 16.74 40.21
C SER A 170 -5.84 17.12 41.61
N GLY A 171 -5.68 16.21 42.58
CA GLY A 171 -6.11 16.38 43.97
C GLY A 171 -7.53 15.92 44.28
N ARG A 172 -8.32 15.53 43.27
CA ARG A 172 -9.63 14.87 43.47
C ARG A 172 -9.46 13.40 43.89
N ARG A 173 -10.56 12.75 44.24
CA ARG A 173 -10.58 11.30 44.51
C ARG A 173 -11.62 10.60 43.65
N ILE A 174 -11.23 9.48 43.04
CA ILE A 174 -12.13 8.59 42.30
C ILE A 174 -12.87 7.74 43.33
N ARG A 175 -14.20 7.75 43.27
CA ARG A 175 -15.11 7.06 44.19
C ARG A 175 -15.78 5.85 43.58
N ALA A 176 -16.03 5.87 42.27
CA ALA A 176 -16.61 4.73 41.58
C ALA A 176 -16.16 4.64 40.13
N ILE A 177 -16.19 3.42 39.60
CA ILE A 177 -16.05 3.11 38.17
C ILE A 177 -17.43 2.67 37.68
N GLU A 178 -17.95 3.33 36.66
CA GLU A 178 -19.26 3.07 36.06
C GLU A 178 -19.09 2.67 34.59
N ILE A 179 -19.98 1.82 34.08
CA ILE A 179 -20.19 1.62 32.64
C ILE A 179 -21.47 2.34 32.22
N GLU A 180 -21.43 3.02 31.09
CA GLU A 180 -22.58 3.65 30.45
C GLU A 180 -22.84 2.99 29.10
N LEU A 181 -24.12 2.73 28.79
CA LEU A 181 -24.58 2.30 27.48
C LEU A 181 -25.53 3.33 26.87
N ALA A 182 -25.40 3.58 25.57
CA ALA A 182 -26.26 4.44 24.77
C ALA A 182 -26.43 3.86 23.35
N PRO A 183 -27.10 2.70 23.18
CA PRO A 183 -27.24 2.04 21.88
C PRO A 183 -28.12 2.79 20.85
N GLY A 184 -28.82 3.84 21.28
CA GLY A 184 -29.89 4.47 20.51
C GLY A 184 -31.27 3.87 20.80
N ASP A 185 -32.32 4.56 20.36
CA ASP A 185 -33.72 4.26 20.71
C ASP A 185 -34.14 2.86 20.23
N GLY A 186 -34.49 1.99 21.19
CA GLY A 186 -35.01 0.63 20.92
C GLY A 186 -33.94 -0.41 20.55
N ALA A 187 -32.67 0.00 20.43
CA ALA A 187 -31.55 -0.89 20.15
C ALA A 187 -30.99 -1.53 21.44
N VAL A 188 -30.26 -2.63 21.26
CA VAL A 188 -29.58 -3.34 22.36
C VAL A 188 -28.08 -3.28 22.10
N ALA A 189 -27.34 -2.68 23.03
CA ALA A 189 -25.89 -2.76 23.07
C ALA A 189 -25.45 -4.06 23.73
N ARG A 190 -24.44 -4.71 23.17
CA ARG A 190 -23.79 -5.89 23.73
C ARG A 190 -22.30 -5.88 23.40
N GLY A 191 -21.48 -6.35 24.32
CA GLY A 191 -20.05 -6.46 24.07
C GLY A 191 -19.28 -6.81 25.32
N TRP A 192 -17.99 -6.48 25.29
CA TRP A 192 -17.03 -6.86 26.31
C TRP A 192 -16.15 -5.69 26.74
N ILE A 193 -15.80 -5.67 28.02
CA ILE A 193 -14.79 -4.80 28.62
C ILE A 193 -13.73 -5.70 29.27
N ASP A 194 -12.47 -5.34 29.12
CA ASP A 194 -11.35 -6.02 29.77
C ASP A 194 -10.26 -5.03 30.22
N ASP A 195 -9.30 -5.50 31.03
CA ASP A 195 -8.11 -4.76 31.47
C ASP A 195 -8.38 -3.34 31.98
N ILE A 196 -9.35 -3.18 32.89
CA ILE A 196 -9.62 -1.88 33.52
C ILE A 196 -8.47 -1.58 34.47
N ALA A 197 -7.74 -0.50 34.23
CA ALA A 197 -6.63 -0.06 35.06
C ALA A 197 -6.74 1.43 35.41
N ILE A 198 -6.51 1.75 36.68
CA ILE A 198 -6.22 3.09 37.18
C ILE A 198 -4.85 3.04 37.83
N ASP A 199 -3.86 3.55 37.13
CA ASP A 199 -2.44 3.47 37.47
C ASP A 199 -1.70 4.78 37.16
N ALA A 200 -0.38 4.80 37.37
CA ALA A 200 0.47 5.91 36.96
C ALA A 200 0.88 5.72 35.49
N ALA A 201 0.58 6.70 34.63
CA ALA A 201 1.15 6.81 33.30
C ALA A 201 2.66 7.01 33.41
N THR A 202 3.42 6.15 32.76
CA THR A 202 4.86 6.37 32.60
C THR A 202 5.08 7.53 31.62
N PRO A 203 5.79 8.61 32.00
CA PRO A 203 6.12 9.66 31.06
C PRO A 203 6.92 9.06 29.89
N ALA A 204 6.49 9.31 28.65
CA ALA A 204 7.31 9.00 27.50
C ALA A 204 8.57 9.87 27.56
N GLY A 205 9.75 9.25 27.64
CA GLY A 205 11.02 9.96 27.50
C GLY A 205 11.16 10.55 26.09
N GLU A 206 12.21 11.34 25.86
CA GLU A 206 12.55 11.74 24.49
C GLU A 206 12.93 10.50 23.66
N LEU A 207 12.05 10.14 22.72
CA LEU A 207 12.25 9.03 21.79
C LEU A 207 12.87 9.51 20.48
N ARG A 208 13.84 8.75 19.95
CA ARG A 208 14.31 8.94 18.57
C ARG A 208 13.16 8.62 17.59
N PRO A 209 13.16 9.18 16.36
CA PRO A 209 12.10 8.90 15.38
C PRO A 209 11.84 7.41 15.16
N SER A 210 12.88 6.58 15.01
CA SER A 210 12.75 5.13 14.85
C SER A 210 12.26 4.38 16.09
N ASP A 211 12.41 4.94 17.29
CA ASP A 211 11.90 4.35 18.53
C ASP A 211 10.37 4.48 18.66
N ARG A 212 9.79 5.42 17.90
CA ARG A 212 8.33 5.63 17.79
C ARG A 212 7.65 4.69 16.80
N VAL A 213 8.38 3.79 16.16
CA VAL A 213 7.85 2.88 15.13
C VAL A 213 7.64 1.47 15.68
N PRO A 214 6.44 1.10 16.17
CA PRO A 214 6.11 -0.29 16.41
C PRO A 214 5.93 -1.03 15.08
N THR A 215 6.82 -1.98 14.78
CA THR A 215 6.70 -2.75 13.52
C THR A 215 5.52 -3.73 13.55
N THR A 216 4.94 -4.00 14.73
CA THR A 216 3.69 -4.74 14.92
C THR A 216 2.43 -3.98 14.50
N ARG A 217 2.52 -2.69 14.16
CA ARG A 217 1.38 -1.91 13.65
C ARG A 217 0.83 -2.55 12.37
N GLY A 218 -0.43 -2.94 12.42
CA GLY A 218 -1.22 -3.61 11.40
C GLY A 218 -1.16 -5.14 11.41
N THR A 219 -0.69 -5.76 12.49
CA THR A 219 -0.60 -7.22 12.65
C THR A 219 -1.79 -7.87 13.36
N GLN A 220 -2.71 -7.10 13.93
CA GLN A 220 -4.00 -7.60 14.39
C GLN A 220 -4.93 -7.69 13.18
N SER A 221 -4.64 -8.63 12.28
CA SER A 221 -5.31 -8.78 10.99
C SER A 221 -5.30 -10.24 10.55
N ASN A 222 -6.26 -10.61 9.70
CA ASN A 222 -6.37 -11.91 9.07
C ASN A 222 -7.16 -11.79 7.75
N GLY A 223 -7.51 -12.91 7.14
CA GLY A 223 -8.29 -12.92 5.89
C GLY A 223 -9.77 -12.53 6.02
N THR A 224 -10.26 -12.22 7.21
CA THR A 224 -11.64 -11.78 7.48
C THR A 224 -11.72 -10.27 7.69
N PHE A 225 -10.75 -9.68 8.38
CA PHE A 225 -10.70 -8.24 8.62
C PHE A 225 -9.25 -7.77 8.71
N SER A 226 -8.92 -6.75 7.92
CA SER A 226 -7.62 -6.10 7.92
C SER A 226 -7.59 -4.85 8.80
N ARG A 227 -6.49 -4.71 9.53
CA ARG A 227 -6.05 -3.49 10.19
C ARG A 227 -4.67 -3.06 9.70
N GLY A 228 -4.31 -3.51 8.49
CA GLY A 228 -3.05 -3.24 7.80
C GLY A 228 -2.48 -4.47 7.09
N ASN A 229 -2.82 -5.69 7.55
CA ASN A 229 -2.27 -6.95 7.05
C ASN A 229 -0.73 -6.95 6.95
N ASN A 230 -0.10 -6.29 7.92
CA ASN A 230 1.33 -6.07 7.95
C ASN A 230 2.08 -7.23 8.60
N ILE A 231 3.37 -7.34 8.30
CA ILE A 231 4.34 -8.13 9.06
C ILE A 231 5.22 -7.23 9.95
N PRO A 232 5.67 -7.74 11.12
CA PRO A 232 6.62 -7.05 12.00
C PRO A 232 8.07 -7.15 11.49
N ALA A 233 8.32 -6.57 10.32
CA ALA A 233 9.64 -6.57 9.70
C ALA A 233 10.65 -5.73 10.49
N THR A 234 11.78 -6.34 10.82
CA THR A 234 13.01 -5.66 11.25
C THR A 234 13.98 -5.70 10.07
N ALA A 235 14.30 -4.54 9.52
CA ALA A 235 14.96 -4.43 8.21
C ALA A 235 15.69 -3.09 8.05
N MET A 236 16.59 -3.02 7.07
CA MET A 236 17.07 -1.74 6.54
C MET A 236 15.98 -1.09 5.65
N PRO A 237 15.99 0.24 5.44
CA PRO A 237 15.13 0.87 4.44
C PRO A 237 15.28 0.19 3.07
N HIS A 238 14.18 -0.18 2.42
CA HIS A 238 14.14 -0.97 1.16
C HIS A 238 14.95 -2.28 1.22
N GLY A 239 15.15 -2.84 2.42
CA GLY A 239 16.09 -3.93 2.67
C GLY A 239 15.88 -5.17 1.79
N PHE A 240 16.96 -5.89 1.51
CA PHE A 240 16.92 -7.11 0.70
C PHE A 240 16.24 -8.26 1.47
N ASN A 241 16.55 -8.43 2.75
CA ASN A 241 15.85 -9.36 3.65
C ASN A 241 14.99 -8.60 4.67
N PHE A 242 13.84 -9.17 5.01
CA PHE A 242 13.15 -8.87 6.26
C PHE A 242 13.43 -9.96 7.29
N TRP A 243 13.57 -9.56 8.54
CA TRP A 243 13.62 -10.47 9.68
C TRP A 243 12.34 -10.31 10.50
N VAL A 244 11.58 -11.38 10.64
CA VAL A 244 10.25 -11.35 11.25
C VAL A 244 10.11 -12.41 12.35
N PRO A 245 9.49 -12.10 13.50
CA PRO A 245 8.92 -13.13 14.35
C PRO A 245 7.72 -13.78 13.65
N ALA A 246 7.55 -15.09 13.81
CA ALA A 246 6.41 -15.84 13.29
C ALA A 246 5.66 -16.53 14.43
N THR A 247 4.38 -16.21 14.57
CA THR A 247 3.46 -16.97 15.44
C THR A 247 2.93 -18.21 14.73
N ASP A 248 2.95 -18.23 13.40
CA ASP A 248 2.67 -19.40 12.56
C ASP A 248 3.86 -19.65 11.63
N ALA A 249 4.71 -20.60 12.00
CA ALA A 249 5.91 -20.94 11.23
C ALA A 249 5.61 -21.89 10.05
N GLY A 250 4.35 -22.26 9.83
CA GLY A 250 3.93 -23.19 8.78
C GLY A 250 3.21 -22.56 7.60
N THR A 251 2.96 -21.25 7.65
CA THR A 251 2.25 -20.52 6.61
C THR A 251 3.19 -19.67 5.76
N LEU A 252 2.73 -19.36 4.54
CA LEU A 252 3.32 -18.34 3.68
C LEU A 252 2.40 -17.11 3.58
N SER A 253 1.36 -17.00 4.39
CA SER A 253 0.38 -15.90 4.32
C SER A 253 0.40 -15.08 5.62
N TRP A 254 -0.37 -15.39 6.65
CA TRP A 254 -0.32 -14.65 7.92
C TRP A 254 0.76 -15.17 8.89
N LEU A 255 2.00 -14.72 8.71
CA LEU A 255 3.17 -15.17 9.48
C LEU A 255 3.08 -14.83 10.99
N TYR A 256 2.55 -13.65 11.29
CA TYR A 256 2.43 -13.12 12.64
C TYR A 256 1.01 -12.59 12.86
N ARG A 257 0.41 -12.94 14.00
CA ARG A 257 -0.94 -12.55 14.38
C ARG A 257 -0.93 -12.11 15.84
N TRP A 258 -1.32 -10.86 16.08
CA TRP A 258 -1.18 -10.18 17.38
C TRP A 258 -1.67 -11.03 18.56
N ASN A 259 -2.97 -11.33 18.61
CA ASN A 259 -3.56 -12.15 19.67
C ASN A 259 -4.59 -13.17 19.17
N GLU A 260 -4.72 -13.39 17.85
CA GLU A 260 -5.59 -14.43 17.30
C GLU A 260 -5.03 -15.84 17.55
N HIS A 261 -3.71 -16.00 17.39
CA HIS A 261 -3.03 -17.29 17.48
C HIS A 261 -2.43 -17.56 18.87
N ASN A 262 -2.99 -16.93 19.92
CA ASN A 262 -2.58 -17.18 21.29
C ASN A 262 -2.82 -18.66 21.68
N GLY A 263 -2.15 -19.14 22.74
CA GLY A 263 -2.38 -20.47 23.34
C GLY A 263 -3.62 -20.54 24.23
N ASP A 264 -3.90 -21.73 24.78
CA ASP A 264 -5.09 -21.97 25.64
C ASP A 264 -5.09 -21.15 26.94
N ASP A 265 -3.93 -20.61 27.31
CA ASP A 265 -3.70 -19.64 28.38
C ASP A 265 -3.83 -18.17 27.92
N ASN A 266 -4.33 -17.96 26.70
CA ASN A 266 -4.42 -16.68 26.00
C ASN A 266 -3.08 -15.91 25.91
N ARG A 267 -1.95 -16.63 25.89
CA ARG A 267 -0.62 -16.03 25.70
C ARG A 267 -0.16 -16.12 24.25
N PRO A 268 0.45 -15.06 23.67
CA PRO A 268 1.07 -15.17 22.35
C PRO A 268 2.26 -16.13 22.38
N ARG A 269 2.49 -16.81 21.26
CA ARG A 269 3.53 -17.85 21.12
C ARG A 269 4.29 -17.67 19.83
N LEU A 270 5.62 -17.56 19.91
CA LEU A 270 6.47 -17.58 18.72
C LEU A 270 6.89 -19.01 18.39
N GLN A 271 6.75 -19.37 17.12
CA GLN A 271 7.16 -20.66 16.59
C GLN A 271 8.50 -20.59 15.84
N ALA A 272 8.91 -19.39 15.39
CA ALA A 272 10.19 -19.13 14.76
C ALA A 272 10.52 -17.62 14.73
N LEU A 273 11.82 -17.31 14.57
CA LEU A 273 12.29 -16.09 13.92
C LEU A 273 12.69 -16.47 12.49
N SER A 274 12.18 -15.75 11.49
CA SER A 274 12.30 -16.12 10.07
C SER A 274 12.87 -15.00 9.21
N ILE A 275 13.54 -15.38 8.14
CA ILE A 275 13.70 -14.53 6.95
C ILE A 275 12.37 -14.48 6.21
N SER A 276 12.01 -13.32 5.69
CA SER A 276 10.81 -13.09 4.88
C SER A 276 11.08 -12.08 3.77
N HIS A 277 10.30 -12.20 2.70
CA HIS A 277 10.23 -11.23 1.59
C HIS A 277 8.80 -10.87 1.25
N GLN A 278 7.86 -11.19 2.14
CA GLN A 278 6.43 -11.05 1.91
C GLN A 278 6.03 -9.57 1.78
N PRO A 279 5.44 -9.15 0.64
CA PRO A 279 4.90 -7.80 0.49
C PRO A 279 3.46 -7.67 1.01
N SER A 280 2.69 -8.75 0.99
CA SER A 280 1.33 -8.85 1.54
C SER A 280 0.97 -10.32 1.81
N PRO A 281 0.01 -10.63 2.71
CA PRO A 281 -0.43 -12.00 2.94
C PRO A 281 -1.07 -12.63 1.70
N TRP A 282 -1.63 -11.82 0.79
CA TRP A 282 -2.26 -12.25 -0.46
C TRP A 282 -1.24 -12.69 -1.51
N MET A 283 -0.13 -11.96 -1.63
CA MET A 283 1.02 -12.38 -2.43
C MET A 283 1.70 -13.61 -1.84
N GLY A 284 1.73 -13.67 -0.52
CA GLY A 284 2.44 -14.69 0.24
C GLY A 284 3.96 -14.49 0.28
N ASP A 285 4.62 -15.34 1.05
CA ASP A 285 6.06 -15.27 1.32
C ASP A 285 6.89 -16.22 0.43
N ARG A 286 8.20 -15.99 0.41
CA ARG A 286 9.19 -16.78 -0.32
C ARG A 286 10.56 -16.76 0.35
N GLN A 287 11.36 -17.76 0.02
CA GLN A 287 12.76 -17.92 0.40
C GLN A 287 12.97 -17.83 1.91
N THR A 288 12.14 -18.55 2.66
CA THR A 288 12.14 -18.53 4.12
C THR A 288 13.26 -19.40 4.70
N PHE A 289 13.73 -19.03 5.88
CA PHE A 289 14.66 -19.83 6.69
C PHE A 289 14.45 -19.45 8.16
N GLN A 290 14.29 -20.44 9.04
CA GLN A 290 13.80 -20.25 10.39
C GLN A 290 14.82 -20.65 11.44
N VAL A 291 14.85 -19.91 12.56
CA VAL A 291 15.58 -20.26 13.77
C VAL A 291 14.69 -20.12 15.02
N MET A 292 14.82 -21.04 15.97
CA MET A 292 14.16 -20.97 17.27
C MET A 292 15.10 -21.39 18.40
N PRO A 293 15.26 -20.61 19.49
CA PRO A 293 16.05 -21.02 20.64
C PRO A 293 15.32 -22.06 21.49
N SER A 294 16.07 -22.98 22.10
CA SER A 294 15.52 -23.99 23.01
C SER A 294 16.45 -24.26 24.20
N ALA A 295 15.86 -24.35 25.40
CA ALA A 295 16.54 -24.70 26.64
C ALA A 295 16.51 -26.21 26.96
N ALA A 296 16.07 -27.06 26.01
CA ALA A 296 15.93 -28.50 26.23
C ALA A 296 17.28 -29.18 26.47
N THR A 297 17.35 -30.06 27.47
CA THR A 297 18.56 -30.83 27.82
C THR A 297 18.88 -31.94 26.82
N GLY A 298 17.87 -32.41 26.07
CA GLY A 298 18.00 -33.42 25.03
C GLY A 298 18.06 -32.83 23.63
N VAL A 299 17.67 -33.62 22.64
CA VAL A 299 17.37 -33.11 21.29
C VAL A 299 16.16 -32.17 21.39
N PRO A 300 16.24 -30.92 20.89
CA PRO A 300 15.08 -30.02 20.86
C PRO A 300 13.92 -30.59 20.05
N ASP A 301 12.68 -30.35 20.49
CA ASP A 301 11.49 -30.74 19.71
C ASP A 301 11.38 -29.85 18.47
N ALA A 302 11.12 -30.46 17.32
CA ALA A 302 11.00 -29.77 16.04
C ALA A 302 9.57 -29.39 15.67
N ASP A 303 8.58 -29.95 16.37
CA ASP A 303 7.19 -29.62 16.16
C ASP A 303 6.90 -28.17 16.52
N ARG A 304 6.21 -27.47 15.62
CA ARG A 304 6.02 -26.02 15.70
C ARG A 304 5.24 -25.60 16.92
N GLU A 305 4.22 -26.36 17.32
CA GLU A 305 3.42 -26.06 18.50
C GLU A 305 4.20 -26.39 19.77
N ARG A 306 4.84 -27.56 19.84
CA ARG A 306 5.58 -28.00 21.03
C ARG A 306 6.86 -27.20 21.29
N ARG A 307 7.51 -26.67 20.25
CA ARG A 307 8.69 -25.80 20.38
C ARG A 307 8.35 -24.34 20.67
N ALA A 308 7.09 -23.95 20.51
CA ALA A 308 6.69 -22.56 20.61
C ALA A 308 6.95 -22.00 22.01
N LEU A 309 7.48 -20.78 22.08
CA LEU A 309 7.74 -20.12 23.36
C LEU A 309 6.72 -19.00 23.59
N SER A 310 6.07 -19.05 24.76
CA SER A 310 5.12 -18.02 25.16
C SER A 310 5.83 -16.76 25.67
N PHE A 311 5.18 -15.63 25.46
CA PHE A 311 5.62 -14.31 25.91
C PHE A 311 4.41 -13.41 26.17
N SER A 312 4.66 -12.13 26.41
CA SER A 312 3.65 -11.07 26.45
C SER A 312 4.17 -9.83 25.72
N HIS A 313 3.29 -9.04 25.11
CA HIS A 313 3.71 -7.91 24.26
C HIS A 313 4.43 -6.78 25.04
N ASP A 314 4.24 -6.65 26.35
CA ASP A 314 5.03 -5.76 27.22
C ASP A 314 6.51 -6.20 27.34
N ARG A 315 6.77 -7.49 27.07
CA ARG A 315 8.09 -8.12 27.00
C ARG A 315 8.59 -8.29 25.57
N GLU A 316 7.93 -7.66 24.61
CA GLU A 316 8.29 -7.61 23.20
C GLU A 316 8.66 -6.17 22.79
N LEU A 317 9.81 -6.02 22.13
CA LEU A 317 10.23 -4.77 21.51
C LEU A 317 10.43 -5.03 20.02
N ALA A 318 9.46 -4.59 19.21
CA ALA A 318 9.49 -4.71 17.76
C ALA A 318 9.72 -3.33 17.12
N ARG A 319 10.94 -3.10 16.60
CA ARG A 319 11.38 -1.83 16.00
C ARG A 319 12.07 -2.08 14.66
N PRO A 320 12.15 -1.09 13.76
CA PRO A 320 12.76 -1.28 12.44
C PRO A 320 14.22 -1.75 12.51
N HIS A 321 14.96 -1.29 13.53
CA HIS A 321 16.38 -1.55 13.72
C HIS A 321 16.69 -2.68 14.70
N THR A 322 15.70 -3.20 15.42
CA THR A 322 15.88 -4.31 16.36
C THR A 322 14.56 -5.00 16.69
N TYR A 323 14.60 -6.33 16.81
CA TYR A 323 13.57 -7.09 17.50
C TYR A 323 14.14 -7.69 18.78
N ARG A 324 13.38 -7.67 19.87
CA ARG A 324 13.69 -8.35 21.13
C ARG A 324 12.43 -8.95 21.72
N VAL A 325 12.53 -10.18 22.22
CA VAL A 325 11.48 -10.81 23.02
C VAL A 325 12.09 -11.53 24.22
N ASP A 326 11.42 -11.37 25.36
CA ASP A 326 11.73 -12.03 26.62
C ASP A 326 10.65 -13.10 26.88
N PHE A 327 11.00 -14.37 26.72
CA PHE A 327 10.06 -15.48 26.87
C PHE A 327 9.79 -15.84 28.35
N ASP A 328 8.68 -16.53 28.59
CA ASP A 328 8.26 -16.96 29.94
C ASP A 328 9.19 -18.01 30.56
N ASN A 329 9.89 -18.78 29.73
CA ASN A 329 10.89 -19.75 30.19
C ASN A 329 12.26 -19.13 30.50
N GLY A 330 12.39 -17.80 30.44
CA GLY A 330 13.60 -17.06 30.76
C GLY A 330 14.62 -16.93 29.62
N ILE A 331 14.34 -17.46 28.42
CA ILE A 331 15.15 -17.17 27.23
C ILE A 331 14.86 -15.74 26.75
N ARG A 332 15.90 -15.02 26.34
CA ARG A 332 15.78 -13.78 25.56
C ARG A 332 16.33 -14.00 24.16
N ALA A 333 15.60 -13.53 23.15
CA ALA A 333 16.06 -13.46 21.77
C ALA A 333 16.08 -12.02 21.27
N GLU A 334 17.16 -11.65 20.61
CA GLU A 334 17.38 -10.32 20.02
C GLU A 334 17.95 -10.47 18.60
N LEU A 335 17.56 -9.58 17.68
CA LEU A 335 18.14 -9.50 16.35
C LEU A 335 18.34 -8.05 15.89
N ALA A 336 19.42 -7.81 15.17
CA ALA A 336 19.73 -6.53 14.51
C ALA A 336 20.04 -6.78 13.02
N PRO A 337 19.41 -6.03 12.09
CA PRO A 337 19.52 -6.28 10.66
C PRO A 337 20.68 -5.50 10.02
N SER A 338 21.12 -6.02 8.88
CA SER A 338 21.77 -5.27 7.80
C SER A 338 21.00 -5.58 6.50
N GLU A 339 21.49 -5.21 5.32
CA GLU A 339 20.70 -5.28 4.09
C GLU A 339 20.42 -6.75 3.69
N ARG A 340 21.45 -7.60 3.68
CA ARG A 340 21.43 -9.03 3.32
C ARG A 340 21.84 -9.96 4.46
N ALA A 341 22.22 -9.40 5.60
CA ALA A 341 22.66 -10.16 6.77
C ALA A 341 21.97 -9.70 8.08
N ALA A 342 22.14 -10.46 9.15
CA ALA A 342 21.76 -10.07 10.50
C ALA A 342 22.67 -10.71 11.56
N ILE A 343 22.65 -10.11 12.74
CA ILE A 343 23.20 -10.70 13.96
C ILE A 343 22.08 -10.96 14.96
N PHE A 344 22.00 -12.21 15.42
CA PHE A 344 21.11 -12.65 16.48
C PHE A 344 21.90 -12.82 17.77
N ARG A 345 21.31 -12.44 18.89
CA ARG A 345 21.81 -12.68 20.25
C ARG A 345 20.73 -13.41 21.03
N PHE A 346 21.07 -14.59 21.55
CA PHE A 346 20.20 -15.40 22.40
C PHE A 346 20.83 -15.51 23.77
N ARG A 347 20.08 -15.21 24.83
CA ARG A 347 20.51 -15.40 26.22
C ARG A 347 19.67 -16.50 26.86
N PHE A 348 20.35 -17.52 27.37
CA PHE A 348 19.72 -18.67 28.01
C PHE A 348 19.79 -18.57 29.55
N PRO A 349 18.81 -19.12 30.28
CA PRO A 349 18.87 -19.23 31.73
C PRO A 349 20.14 -19.94 32.20
N GLN A 350 20.68 -19.52 33.35
CA GLN A 350 21.89 -20.13 33.90
C GLN A 350 21.68 -21.62 34.18
N GLY A 351 22.59 -22.46 33.68
CA GLY A 351 22.53 -23.92 33.86
C GLY A 351 21.60 -24.65 32.87
N ALA A 352 20.89 -23.93 32.00
CA ALA A 352 20.15 -24.54 30.90
C ALA A 352 21.07 -24.93 29.73
N ASP A 353 20.62 -25.86 28.90
CA ASP A 353 21.25 -26.13 27.61
C ASP A 353 20.97 -24.95 26.66
N ALA A 354 21.95 -24.58 25.84
CA ALA A 354 21.80 -23.55 24.82
C ALA A 354 21.71 -24.22 23.44
N ASN A 355 20.49 -24.31 22.90
CA ASN A 355 20.24 -24.90 21.58
C ASN A 355 19.64 -23.87 20.63
N LEU A 356 20.02 -23.94 19.36
CA LEU A 356 19.31 -23.30 18.25
C LEU A 356 18.78 -24.38 17.32
N LEU A 357 17.47 -24.37 17.08
CA LEU A 357 16.79 -25.21 16.10
C LEU A 357 16.64 -24.42 14.80
N PHE A 358 17.06 -25.01 13.69
CA PHE A 358 16.91 -24.49 12.34
C PHE A 358 15.83 -25.28 11.61
N ASP A 359 14.96 -24.59 10.89
CA ASP A 359 13.85 -25.20 10.14
C ASP A 359 13.52 -24.37 8.90
N ASN A 360 12.55 -24.85 8.13
CA ASN A 360 11.94 -24.14 7.03
C ASN A 360 10.41 -24.24 7.09
N VAL A 361 9.70 -23.44 6.30
CA VAL A 361 8.23 -23.51 6.21
C VAL A 361 7.78 -24.84 5.58
N ASP A 362 8.51 -25.35 4.59
CA ASP A 362 8.22 -26.63 3.94
C ASP A 362 9.50 -27.41 3.58
N ASP A 363 9.33 -28.47 2.80
CA ASP A 363 10.40 -29.39 2.40
C ASP A 363 11.32 -28.85 1.29
N ARG A 364 11.03 -27.67 0.73
CA ARG A 364 11.76 -27.08 -0.40
C ARG A 364 13.02 -26.36 0.07
N GLY A 365 14.04 -27.12 0.45
CA GLY A 365 15.33 -26.56 0.83
C GLY A 365 16.38 -27.62 1.14
N GLY A 366 17.51 -27.17 1.68
CA GLY A 366 18.58 -28.03 2.16
C GLY A 366 19.32 -27.37 3.31
N LEU A 367 19.78 -28.18 4.26
CA LEU A 367 20.51 -27.72 5.43
C LEU A 367 21.72 -28.62 5.67
N THR A 368 22.89 -27.99 5.85
CA THR A 368 24.14 -28.64 6.21
C THR A 368 24.73 -28.01 7.46
N LEU A 369 24.99 -28.84 8.47
CA LEU A 369 25.64 -28.46 9.71
C LEU A 369 27.10 -28.96 9.68
N ASP A 370 28.06 -28.05 9.49
CA ASP A 370 29.48 -28.38 9.45
C ASP A 370 30.12 -28.15 10.82
N ALA A 371 30.17 -29.22 11.62
CA ALA A 371 30.78 -29.19 12.95
C ALA A 371 32.30 -28.98 12.91
N GLN A 372 32.99 -29.26 11.79
CA GLN A 372 34.43 -29.00 11.70
C GLN A 372 34.70 -27.51 11.44
N ALA A 373 33.95 -26.92 10.51
CA ALA A 373 34.01 -25.50 10.20
C ALA A 373 33.28 -24.61 11.22
N GLN A 374 32.47 -25.20 12.10
CA GLN A 374 31.60 -24.49 13.06
C GLN A 374 30.67 -23.50 12.35
N ALA A 375 30.17 -23.92 11.19
CA ALA A 375 29.36 -23.10 10.28
C ALA A 375 28.17 -23.87 9.76
N LEU A 376 27.08 -23.14 9.54
CA LEU A 376 25.86 -23.64 8.91
C LEU A 376 25.79 -23.08 7.50
N HIS A 377 25.40 -23.91 6.54
CA HIS A 377 24.98 -23.43 5.23
C HIS A 377 23.77 -24.22 4.72
N GLY A 378 23.01 -23.59 3.83
CA GLY A 378 21.81 -24.21 3.27
C GLY A 378 21.25 -23.41 2.12
N TYR A 379 20.08 -23.84 1.66
CA TYR A 379 19.30 -23.12 0.67
C TYR A 379 17.80 -23.32 0.90
N THR A 380 17.00 -22.44 0.32
CA THR A 380 15.53 -22.47 0.36
C THR A 380 14.98 -22.14 -1.03
N ASP A 381 14.04 -22.96 -1.48
CA ASP A 381 13.25 -22.80 -2.71
C ASP A 381 11.77 -22.57 -2.39
N THR A 382 11.43 -22.42 -1.10
CA THR A 382 10.08 -22.16 -0.62
C THR A 382 9.55 -20.89 -1.26
N ARG A 383 8.31 -20.94 -1.75
CA ARG A 383 7.66 -19.82 -2.44
C ARG A 383 6.15 -20.01 -2.49
N SER A 384 5.40 -18.91 -2.39
CA SER A 384 3.95 -18.90 -2.63
C SER A 384 3.63 -19.16 -4.11
N GLY A 385 2.36 -19.42 -4.44
CA GLY A 385 1.93 -19.62 -5.82
C GLY A 385 2.06 -18.38 -6.71
N LEU A 386 2.07 -17.19 -6.10
CA LEU A 386 2.21 -15.91 -6.82
C LEU A 386 3.65 -15.41 -6.87
N SER A 387 4.59 -16.18 -6.30
CA SER A 387 6.01 -15.83 -6.23
C SER A 387 6.77 -16.17 -7.53
N ASN A 388 6.23 -15.74 -8.67
CA ASN A 388 6.78 -16.06 -9.99
C ASN A 388 8.23 -15.60 -10.11
N GLY A 389 9.08 -16.40 -10.75
CA GLY A 389 10.50 -16.08 -10.88
C GLY A 389 11.33 -16.14 -9.59
N ALA A 390 10.75 -16.53 -8.44
CA ALA A 390 11.51 -16.71 -7.20
C ALA A 390 12.53 -17.84 -7.31
N THR A 391 13.81 -17.48 -7.38
CA THR A 391 14.95 -18.40 -7.51
C THR A 391 15.39 -18.99 -6.17
N ARG A 392 16.33 -19.95 -6.18
CA ARG A 392 16.95 -20.47 -4.96
C ARG A 392 17.66 -19.36 -4.17
N MET A 393 17.39 -19.27 -2.86
CA MET A 393 18.18 -18.45 -1.95
C MET A 393 19.13 -19.34 -1.12
N PHE A 394 20.37 -18.91 -0.97
CA PHE A 394 21.41 -19.55 -0.17
C PHE A 394 21.54 -18.85 1.17
N VAL A 395 21.83 -19.63 2.21
CA VAL A 395 21.99 -19.17 3.59
C VAL A 395 23.36 -19.60 4.09
N TYR A 396 24.06 -18.70 4.78
CA TYR A 396 25.29 -19.00 5.49
C TYR A 396 25.25 -18.39 6.90
N ALA A 397 25.61 -19.16 7.92
CA ALA A 397 25.72 -18.67 9.29
C ALA A 397 26.97 -19.16 10.02
N ARG A 398 27.53 -18.28 10.86
CA ARG A 398 28.63 -18.58 11.81
C ARG A 398 28.24 -18.16 13.23
N PHE A 399 28.93 -18.70 14.23
CA PHE A 399 28.61 -18.49 15.64
C PHE A 399 29.85 -18.03 16.42
N ASP A 400 29.66 -17.18 17.43
CA ASP A 400 30.76 -16.73 18.29
C ASP A 400 31.11 -17.76 19.38
N GLN A 401 30.21 -18.69 19.63
CA GLN A 401 30.35 -19.73 20.64
C GLN A 401 30.58 -21.09 19.95
N PRO A 402 31.45 -21.95 20.52
CA PRO A 402 31.71 -23.26 19.95
C PRO A 402 30.50 -24.18 20.13
N TRP A 403 30.28 -25.00 19.12
CA TRP A 403 29.30 -26.08 19.10
C TRP A 403 29.80 -27.21 20.00
N ARG A 404 28.90 -27.78 20.79
CA ARG A 404 29.13 -28.99 21.57
C ARG A 404 28.63 -30.23 20.85
N ASP A 405 27.51 -30.10 20.17
CA ASP A 405 26.81 -31.16 19.47
C ASP A 405 25.91 -30.57 18.38
N SER A 406 25.53 -31.38 17.40
CA SER A 406 24.61 -30.98 16.33
C SER A 406 23.98 -32.20 15.68
N GLY A 407 22.75 -32.07 15.18
CA GLY A 407 22.07 -33.18 14.51
C GLY A 407 20.97 -32.72 13.55
N MET A 408 20.75 -33.53 12.51
CA MET A 408 19.60 -33.40 11.62
C MET A 408 18.39 -34.14 12.20
N LEU A 409 17.18 -33.61 11.98
CA LEU A 409 15.93 -34.17 12.48
C LEU A 409 15.02 -34.60 11.33
N ASP A 410 14.42 -35.78 11.44
CA ASP A 410 13.51 -36.32 10.42
C ASP A 410 12.10 -35.75 10.60
N THR A 411 11.85 -34.61 9.96
CA THR A 411 10.56 -33.88 10.00
C THR A 411 9.88 -33.81 8.64
N GLY A 412 10.52 -34.33 7.59
CA GLY A 412 10.20 -34.05 6.20
C GLY A 412 10.65 -32.67 5.70
N ARG A 413 11.25 -31.82 6.54
CA ARG A 413 11.78 -30.50 6.17
C ARG A 413 13.29 -30.42 6.44
N PRO A 414 14.01 -29.39 5.94
CA PRO A 414 15.40 -29.13 6.29
C PRO A 414 15.56 -28.70 7.76
N THR A 415 15.39 -29.64 8.68
CA THR A 415 15.39 -29.36 10.12
C THR A 415 16.63 -29.93 10.80
N GLY A 416 17.28 -29.12 11.65
CA GLY A 416 18.43 -29.54 12.44
C GLY A 416 18.64 -28.67 13.66
N TYR A 417 19.49 -29.11 14.60
CA TYR A 417 19.82 -28.35 15.79
C TYR A 417 21.33 -28.26 15.99
N VAL A 418 21.75 -27.19 16.66
CA VAL A 418 23.11 -27.03 17.18
C VAL A 418 23.05 -26.72 18.67
N LYS A 419 23.85 -27.42 19.46
CA LYS A 419 24.06 -27.18 20.89
C LYS A 419 25.34 -26.38 21.09
N PHE A 420 25.32 -25.40 21.98
CA PHE A 420 26.46 -24.51 22.22
C PHE A 420 27.04 -24.67 23.62
N ALA A 421 28.31 -24.28 23.75
CA ALA A 421 28.84 -23.82 25.02
C ALA A 421 28.55 -22.31 25.14
N PRO A 422 27.48 -21.90 25.86
CA PRO A 422 27.17 -20.48 25.95
C PRO A 422 28.31 -19.71 26.64
N GLY A 423 28.40 -18.40 26.36
CA GLY A 423 29.34 -17.53 27.06
C GLY A 423 29.07 -17.44 28.56
N ALA A 424 29.94 -16.74 29.31
CA ALA A 424 29.81 -16.59 30.77
C ALA A 424 28.43 -16.06 31.20
N ASP A 425 27.81 -15.21 30.38
CA ASP A 425 26.50 -14.60 30.63
C ASP A 425 25.33 -15.39 30.04
N GLY A 426 25.55 -16.63 29.59
CA GLY A 426 24.52 -17.48 28.97
C GLY A 426 24.25 -17.17 27.49
N GLU A 427 25.10 -16.38 26.83
CA GLU A 427 24.84 -15.87 25.48
C GLU A 427 25.38 -16.76 24.36
N VAL A 428 24.58 -16.87 23.29
CA VAL A 428 24.95 -17.40 21.97
C VAL A 428 24.66 -16.34 20.91
N ARG A 429 25.65 -16.04 20.07
CA ARG A 429 25.53 -15.08 18.96
C ARG A 429 25.66 -15.78 17.62
N MET A 430 24.66 -15.59 16.77
CA MET A 430 24.63 -16.10 15.39
C MET A 430 24.73 -14.94 14.41
N ARG A 431 25.64 -15.06 13.45
CA ARG A 431 25.80 -14.15 12.31
C ARG A 431 25.35 -14.88 11.06
N ILE A 432 24.34 -14.37 10.39
CA ILE A 432 23.68 -15.02 9.26
C ILE A 432 23.56 -14.07 8.09
N ALA A 433 23.74 -14.56 6.87
CA ALA A 433 23.56 -13.82 5.64
C ALA A 433 22.95 -14.69 4.55
N THR A 434 22.32 -14.03 3.58
CA THR A 434 21.73 -14.69 2.42
C THR A 434 22.33 -14.21 1.10
N SER A 435 22.08 -14.96 0.04
CA SER A 435 22.41 -14.59 -1.34
C SER A 435 21.50 -15.34 -2.31
N LEU A 436 21.16 -14.73 -3.45
CA LEU A 436 20.51 -15.40 -4.58
C LEU A 436 21.52 -16.00 -5.57
N VAL A 437 22.82 -15.78 -5.34
CA VAL A 437 23.91 -16.26 -6.21
C VAL A 437 24.47 -17.59 -5.72
N SER A 438 24.96 -17.65 -4.48
CA SER A 438 25.65 -18.84 -3.94
C SER A 438 25.87 -18.76 -2.42
N VAL A 439 26.23 -19.88 -1.80
CA VAL A 439 26.70 -19.93 -0.40
C VAL A 439 27.96 -19.08 -0.20
N ASP A 440 28.88 -19.07 -1.16
CA ASP A 440 30.10 -18.26 -1.07
C ASP A 440 29.80 -16.76 -1.13
N GLN A 441 28.82 -16.35 -1.95
CA GLN A 441 28.37 -14.96 -1.97
C GLN A 441 27.61 -14.60 -0.68
N ALA A 442 26.81 -15.51 -0.10
CA ALA A 442 26.20 -15.29 1.21
C ALA A 442 27.27 -15.06 2.30
N ARG A 443 28.34 -15.86 2.31
CA ARG A 443 29.50 -15.63 3.20
C ARG A 443 30.14 -14.26 2.96
N ARG A 444 30.31 -13.85 1.70
CA ARG A 444 30.85 -12.53 1.36
C ARG A 444 29.95 -11.38 1.81
N ASN A 445 28.63 -11.50 1.65
CA ASN A 445 27.68 -10.51 2.15
C ASN A 445 27.82 -10.34 3.67
N LEU A 446 28.00 -11.45 4.41
CA LEU A 446 28.25 -11.39 5.85
C LEU A 446 29.54 -10.61 6.20
N GLU A 447 30.62 -10.85 5.46
CA GLU A 447 31.90 -10.16 5.64
C GLU A 447 31.81 -8.67 5.30
N LEU A 448 31.10 -8.29 4.23
CA LEU A 448 30.94 -6.91 3.77
C LEU A 448 30.04 -6.06 4.67
N GLU A 449 28.97 -6.65 5.23
CA GLU A 449 27.92 -5.91 5.95
C GLU A 449 28.05 -5.96 7.48
N ILE A 450 28.58 -7.07 8.01
CA ILE A 450 28.75 -7.28 9.46
C ILE A 450 30.23 -7.42 9.84
N GLY A 451 31.01 -8.20 9.09
CA GLY A 451 32.40 -8.47 9.46
C GLY A 451 32.51 -8.98 10.90
N ASP A 452 33.36 -8.34 11.70
CA ASP A 452 33.58 -8.66 13.12
C ASP A 452 32.84 -7.72 14.09
N ASP A 453 31.92 -6.90 13.59
CA ASP A 453 31.13 -6.00 14.43
C ASP A 453 30.27 -6.76 15.45
N GLY A 454 30.03 -6.10 16.58
CA GLY A 454 29.14 -6.57 17.64
C GLY A 454 27.67 -6.23 17.39
N PHE A 455 26.78 -6.85 18.15
CA PHE A 455 25.31 -6.65 18.05
C PHE A 455 24.91 -5.17 18.10
N GLU A 456 25.41 -4.44 19.10
CA GLU A 456 25.07 -3.03 19.30
C GLU A 456 25.47 -2.17 18.09
N ALA A 457 26.64 -2.41 17.50
CA ALA A 457 27.11 -1.65 16.34
C ALA A 457 26.25 -1.88 15.09
N VAL A 458 25.81 -3.12 14.86
CA VAL A 458 24.89 -3.44 13.74
C VAL A 458 23.52 -2.80 13.98
N ARG A 459 22.99 -2.90 15.21
CA ARG A 459 21.74 -2.24 15.61
C ARG A 459 21.81 -0.73 15.38
N ASP A 460 22.86 -0.10 15.88
CA ASP A 460 22.99 1.35 15.85
C ASP A 460 23.12 1.86 14.41
N ARG A 461 23.81 1.12 13.51
CA ARG A 461 23.82 1.43 12.08
C ARG A 461 22.43 1.38 11.45
N ALA A 462 21.64 0.36 11.76
CA ALA A 462 20.26 0.26 11.28
C ALA A 462 19.39 1.40 11.83
N GLN A 463 19.55 1.74 13.11
CA GLN A 463 18.82 2.82 13.76
C GLN A 463 19.17 4.19 13.15
N ASP A 464 20.45 4.45 12.92
CA ASP A 464 20.93 5.68 12.30
C ASP A 464 20.45 5.82 10.85
N ALA A 465 20.40 4.72 10.09
CA ALA A 465 19.83 4.72 8.74
C ALA A 465 18.34 5.09 8.74
N TRP A 466 17.56 4.53 9.67
CA TRP A 466 16.15 4.90 9.83
C TRP A 466 15.98 6.33 10.31
N ASP A 467 16.70 6.77 11.33
CA ASP A 467 16.56 8.14 11.85
C ASP A 467 16.99 9.22 10.85
N ALA A 468 17.97 8.94 10.00
CA ALA A 468 18.36 9.84 8.91
C ALA A 468 17.21 10.07 7.90
N LEU A 469 16.33 9.09 7.75
CA LEU A 469 15.17 9.12 6.88
C LEU A 469 13.93 9.69 7.60
N LEU A 470 13.56 9.10 8.74
CA LEU A 470 12.40 9.47 9.53
C LEU A 470 12.52 10.88 10.11
N GLY A 471 13.72 11.26 10.60
CA GLY A 471 14.00 12.58 11.17
C GLY A 471 14.01 13.72 10.15
N ARG A 472 13.74 13.45 8.87
CA ARG A 472 13.46 14.49 7.86
C ARG A 472 12.12 15.16 8.07
N VAL A 473 11.19 14.50 8.76
CA VAL A 473 9.87 15.06 9.08
C VAL A 473 9.85 15.42 10.55
N GLN A 474 9.47 16.66 10.85
CA GLN A 474 9.23 17.14 12.20
C GLN A 474 7.82 17.69 12.29
N VAL A 475 7.11 17.32 13.35
CA VAL A 475 5.69 17.69 13.55
C VAL A 475 5.53 18.38 14.91
N GLN A 476 4.81 19.50 14.92
CA GLN A 476 4.41 20.21 16.14
C GLN A 476 2.89 20.20 16.27
N GLY A 477 2.39 20.08 17.50
CA GLY A 477 0.96 19.98 17.78
C GLY A 477 0.37 18.58 17.59
N ALA A 478 1.21 17.53 17.55
CA ALA A 478 0.79 16.13 17.50
C ALA A 478 0.86 15.47 18.89
N SER A 479 -0.07 14.56 19.17
CA SER A 479 -0.03 13.65 20.32
C SER A 479 1.04 12.56 20.13
N ASP A 480 1.36 11.79 21.19
CA ASP A 480 2.28 10.65 21.07
C ASP A 480 1.77 9.55 20.13
N ASP A 481 0.45 9.34 20.07
CA ASP A 481 -0.18 8.40 19.13
C ASP A 481 -0.10 8.90 17.68
N GLU A 482 -0.36 10.20 17.47
CA GLU A 482 -0.22 10.82 16.15
C GLU A 482 1.24 10.79 15.66
N LEU A 483 2.21 11.04 16.54
CA LEU A 483 3.63 10.89 16.21
C LEU A 483 3.98 9.43 15.87
N THR A 484 3.45 8.45 16.62
CA THR A 484 3.59 7.02 16.30
C THR A 484 3.06 6.71 14.91
N THR A 485 1.89 7.24 14.56
CA THR A 485 1.27 7.10 13.24
C THR A 485 2.13 7.73 12.13
N VAL A 486 2.59 8.97 12.32
CA VAL A 486 3.45 9.67 11.34
C VAL A 486 4.72 8.87 11.04
N TYR A 487 5.48 8.49 12.06
CA TYR A 487 6.75 7.79 11.86
C TYR A 487 6.56 6.35 11.38
N SER A 488 5.47 5.68 11.77
CA SER A 488 5.16 4.34 11.26
C SER A 488 4.75 4.34 9.80
N ASN A 489 4.01 5.36 9.35
CA ASN A 489 3.67 5.54 7.94
C ASN A 489 4.92 5.87 7.10
N LEU A 490 5.85 6.69 7.62
CA LEU A 490 7.16 6.89 6.98
C LEU A 490 7.96 5.58 6.89
N TYR A 491 7.98 4.79 7.95
CA TYR A 491 8.65 3.49 7.94
C TYR A 491 8.08 2.56 6.86
N ARG A 492 6.75 2.42 6.77
CA ARG A 492 6.12 1.55 5.76
C ARG A 492 6.33 2.04 4.33
N LEU A 493 6.27 3.36 4.11
CA LEU A 493 6.61 3.95 2.82
C LEU A 493 8.03 3.56 2.38
N PHE A 494 9.00 3.55 3.29
CA PHE A 494 10.39 3.21 2.93
C PHE A 494 10.78 1.76 3.22
N LEU A 495 9.80 0.87 3.45
CA LEU A 495 10.02 -0.57 3.58
C LEU A 495 10.03 -1.27 2.21
N TYR A 496 9.21 -0.77 1.26
CA TYR A 496 9.05 -1.27 -0.10
C TYR A 496 9.36 -0.17 -1.13
N PRO A 497 9.66 -0.48 -2.40
CA PRO A 497 10.07 -1.79 -2.93
C PRO A 497 11.43 -2.23 -2.35
N ASN A 498 11.81 -3.47 -2.59
CA ASN A 498 13.01 -4.07 -1.99
C ASN A 498 14.16 -4.22 -2.98
N VAL A 499 15.37 -4.00 -2.49
CA VAL A 499 16.62 -4.32 -3.19
C VAL A 499 16.67 -5.83 -3.49
N ALA A 500 16.96 -6.21 -4.74
CA ALA A 500 17.16 -7.60 -5.15
C ALA A 500 18.49 -7.84 -5.89
N HIS A 501 19.47 -6.96 -5.67
CA HIS A 501 20.83 -7.05 -6.19
C HIS A 501 21.85 -7.22 -5.05
N GLU A 502 23.06 -7.62 -5.39
CA GLU A 502 24.17 -7.92 -4.47
C GLU A 502 25.49 -7.31 -4.96
N ASN A 503 26.40 -7.03 -4.04
CA ASN A 503 27.76 -6.58 -4.36
C ASN A 503 28.70 -7.78 -4.50
N LEU A 504 29.06 -8.15 -5.72
CA LEU A 504 30.03 -9.22 -6.00
C LEU A 504 31.49 -8.75 -5.89
N GLY A 505 31.72 -7.44 -5.75
CA GLY A 505 33.01 -6.77 -5.60
C GLY A 505 33.39 -6.52 -4.14
N THR A 506 33.90 -5.32 -3.84
CA THR A 506 34.20 -4.85 -2.47
C THR A 506 33.44 -3.57 -2.16
N ASN A 507 33.43 -3.12 -0.89
CA ASN A 507 32.79 -1.85 -0.52
C ASN A 507 33.47 -0.64 -1.21
N GLU A 508 34.78 -0.72 -1.48
CA GLU A 508 35.55 0.33 -2.16
C GLU A 508 35.38 0.30 -3.69
N ARG A 509 35.08 -0.87 -4.26
CA ARG A 509 34.86 -1.07 -5.71
C ARG A 509 33.69 -2.03 -5.91
N PRO A 510 32.44 -1.52 -5.82
CA PRO A 510 31.27 -2.37 -5.93
C PRO A 510 31.11 -2.93 -7.35
N ASP A 511 30.67 -4.19 -7.46
CA ASP A 511 30.22 -4.85 -8.68
C ASP A 511 28.77 -5.29 -8.45
N TRP A 512 27.82 -4.39 -8.75
CA TRP A 512 26.40 -4.63 -8.53
C TRP A 512 25.84 -5.57 -9.58
N ARG A 513 25.36 -6.73 -9.12
CA ARG A 513 24.73 -7.76 -9.95
C ARG A 513 23.52 -8.34 -9.29
N HIS A 514 22.69 -9.03 -10.06
CA HIS A 514 21.52 -9.73 -9.53
C HIS A 514 21.37 -11.10 -10.21
N ALA A 515 20.71 -12.02 -9.50
CA ALA A 515 20.18 -13.23 -10.12
C ALA A 515 18.90 -12.85 -10.88
N ASP A 516 18.80 -13.24 -12.14
CA ASP A 516 17.65 -12.92 -13.00
C ASP A 516 16.38 -13.60 -12.47
N GLN A 517 15.43 -12.78 -12.04
CA GLN A 517 14.14 -13.17 -11.49
C GLN A 517 12.97 -12.73 -12.39
N ASN A 518 13.26 -12.14 -13.56
CA ASN A 518 12.26 -11.58 -14.47
C ASN A 518 11.57 -12.68 -15.28
N SER A 519 10.65 -13.40 -14.62
CA SER A 519 9.93 -14.54 -15.18
C SER A 519 8.48 -14.54 -14.73
N TRP A 520 7.59 -15.01 -15.61
CA TRP A 520 6.19 -15.33 -15.30
C TRP A 520 5.99 -16.81 -14.93
N SER A 521 7.07 -17.61 -14.92
CA SER A 521 7.03 -19.02 -14.55
C SER A 521 6.96 -19.20 -13.03
N GLU A 522 6.05 -20.07 -12.59
CA GLU A 522 6.00 -20.61 -11.22
C GLU A 522 7.16 -21.61 -10.96
N ASP A 523 7.69 -22.18 -12.05
CA ASP A 523 8.91 -22.98 -12.05
C ASP A 523 10.13 -22.08 -12.26
N ALA A 524 10.87 -21.85 -11.19
CA ALA A 524 12.09 -21.05 -11.23
C ALA A 524 13.34 -21.93 -11.41
N PRO A 525 14.41 -21.40 -12.02
CA PRO A 525 15.67 -22.12 -12.14
C PRO A 525 16.25 -22.44 -10.75
N GLY A 526 16.50 -23.73 -10.51
CA GLY A 526 17.09 -24.24 -9.26
C GLY A 526 18.59 -23.96 -9.17
N GLY A 527 19.38 -25.00 -8.96
CA GLY A 527 20.81 -24.91 -8.74
C GLY A 527 21.29 -26.18 -8.06
N ASP A 528 22.58 -26.25 -7.76
CA ASP A 528 23.05 -27.23 -6.78
C ASP A 528 22.86 -26.66 -5.36
N ALA A 529 23.24 -27.42 -4.34
CA ALA A 529 23.09 -27.00 -2.94
C ALA A 529 23.91 -25.76 -2.56
N THR A 530 24.80 -25.29 -3.45
CA THR A 530 25.77 -24.24 -3.19
C THR A 530 25.72 -23.05 -4.16
N ARG A 531 25.11 -23.18 -5.35
CA ARG A 531 25.06 -22.12 -6.36
C ARG A 531 23.80 -22.17 -7.23
N THR A 532 23.29 -20.98 -7.59
CA THR A 532 22.10 -20.80 -8.44
C THR A 532 22.34 -21.25 -9.89
N SER A 533 21.26 -21.66 -10.57
CA SER A 533 21.25 -21.79 -12.04
C SER A 533 20.63 -20.58 -12.74
N ALA A 534 20.14 -19.59 -12.00
CA ALA A 534 19.73 -18.31 -12.56
C ALA A 534 20.90 -17.58 -13.24
N ARG A 535 20.62 -16.82 -14.29
CA ARG A 535 21.62 -15.96 -14.92
C ARG A 535 22.01 -14.86 -13.96
N ILE A 536 23.31 -14.58 -13.83
CA ILE A 536 23.80 -13.45 -13.03
C ILE A 536 24.11 -12.28 -13.97
N LEU A 537 23.35 -11.21 -13.84
CA LEU A 537 23.38 -10.06 -14.75
C LEU A 537 23.88 -8.80 -14.03
N PRO A 538 24.58 -7.88 -14.73
CA PRO A 538 24.97 -6.61 -14.15
C PRO A 538 23.75 -5.72 -13.91
N GLY A 539 23.85 -4.82 -12.94
CA GLY A 539 22.83 -3.81 -12.69
C GLY A 539 22.08 -4.04 -11.38
N LYS A 540 21.49 -2.95 -10.90
CA LYS A 540 20.65 -2.92 -9.70
C LYS A 540 19.21 -3.18 -10.09
N VAL A 541 18.54 -4.09 -9.38
CA VAL A 541 17.12 -4.38 -9.56
C VAL A 541 16.37 -4.20 -8.25
N TYR A 542 15.11 -3.79 -8.36
CA TYR A 542 14.14 -3.72 -7.26
C TYR A 542 12.94 -4.63 -7.56
N VAL A 543 12.32 -5.16 -6.51
CA VAL A 543 11.17 -6.08 -6.55
C VAL A 543 10.18 -5.75 -5.44
N ASN A 544 9.10 -6.54 -5.27
CA ASN A 544 8.10 -6.39 -4.21
C ASN A 544 7.33 -5.06 -4.32
N ASN A 545 6.66 -4.86 -5.47
CA ASN A 545 5.85 -3.66 -5.73
C ASN A 545 4.62 -3.99 -6.56
N GLY A 546 3.45 -3.59 -6.07
CA GLY A 546 2.23 -3.43 -6.84
C GLY A 546 2.14 -2.02 -7.40
N PHE A 547 2.32 -1.85 -8.71
CA PHE A 547 2.15 -0.52 -9.29
C PHE A 547 0.70 -0.07 -9.25
N TRP A 548 -0.26 -1.02 -9.33
CA TRP A 548 -1.68 -0.69 -9.19
C TRP A 548 -1.92 0.08 -7.90
N ASP A 549 -1.37 -0.33 -6.76
CA ASP A 549 -1.45 0.40 -5.48
C ASP A 549 -0.61 1.68 -5.52
N THR A 550 0.70 1.49 -5.63
CA THR A 550 1.71 2.49 -5.26
C THR A 550 1.75 3.72 -6.16
N PHE A 551 1.22 3.66 -7.40
CA PHE A 551 1.24 4.81 -8.30
C PHE A 551 0.47 6.01 -7.71
N ARG A 552 -0.57 5.76 -6.92
CA ARG A 552 -1.48 6.79 -6.42
C ARG A 552 -0.77 7.77 -5.50
N THR A 553 0.05 7.27 -4.58
CA THR A 553 0.60 8.08 -3.47
C THR A 553 2.07 7.77 -3.15
N SER A 554 2.52 6.51 -3.19
CA SER A 554 3.92 6.16 -2.87
C SER A 554 4.92 6.77 -3.85
N TRP A 555 4.71 6.64 -5.16
CA TRP A 555 5.63 7.21 -6.17
C TRP A 555 5.69 8.75 -6.11
N PRO A 556 4.56 9.48 -5.98
CA PRO A 556 4.57 10.89 -5.67
C PRO A 556 5.32 11.25 -4.38
N ALA A 557 5.20 10.41 -3.34
CA ALA A 557 5.90 10.62 -2.08
C ALA A 557 7.41 10.43 -2.26
N TYR A 558 7.86 9.40 -2.96
CA TYR A 558 9.28 9.23 -3.30
C TYR A 558 9.81 10.43 -4.09
N ALA A 559 9.05 10.93 -5.07
CA ALA A 559 9.46 12.09 -5.86
C ALA A 559 9.64 13.37 -5.03
N LEU A 560 8.90 13.54 -3.92
CA LEU A 560 9.02 14.72 -3.05
C LEU A 560 9.99 14.51 -1.88
N PHE A 561 9.93 13.36 -1.21
CA PHE A 561 10.66 13.09 0.04
C PHE A 561 12.09 12.57 -0.21
N ALA A 562 12.29 11.84 -1.32
CA ALA A 562 13.54 11.17 -1.64
C ALA A 562 13.76 11.02 -3.16
N PRO A 563 13.74 12.12 -3.96
CA PRO A 563 13.81 12.06 -5.42
C PRO A 563 15.05 11.32 -5.95
N THR A 564 16.18 11.38 -5.24
CA THR A 564 17.39 10.65 -5.66
C THR A 564 17.18 9.14 -5.60
N ARG A 565 16.55 8.66 -4.52
CA ARG A 565 16.21 7.24 -4.36
C ARG A 565 15.12 6.82 -5.34
N ALA A 566 14.12 7.69 -5.57
CA ALA A 566 13.07 7.45 -6.55
C ALA A 566 13.67 7.12 -7.94
N GLY A 567 14.64 7.91 -8.40
CA GLY A 567 15.31 7.67 -9.68
C GLY A 567 16.09 6.35 -9.75
N GLU A 568 16.77 5.97 -8.67
CA GLU A 568 17.44 4.67 -8.56
C GLU A 568 16.44 3.51 -8.62
N MET A 569 15.29 3.65 -7.96
CA MET A 569 14.24 2.63 -7.99
C MET A 569 13.60 2.50 -9.38
N VAL A 570 13.33 3.62 -10.06
CA VAL A 570 12.85 3.61 -11.45
C VAL A 570 13.84 2.87 -12.35
N ASP A 571 15.14 3.21 -12.29
CA ASP A 571 16.16 2.52 -13.09
C ASP A 571 16.21 1.02 -12.80
N GLY A 572 16.04 0.62 -11.54
CA GLY A 572 16.00 -0.79 -11.18
C GLY A 572 14.75 -1.55 -11.62
N PHE A 573 13.61 -0.88 -11.82
CA PHE A 573 12.47 -1.47 -12.54
C PHE A 573 12.70 -1.50 -14.06
N LEU A 574 13.38 -0.51 -14.63
CA LEU A 574 13.82 -0.58 -16.04
C LEU A 574 14.85 -1.69 -16.27
N GLN A 575 15.62 -2.08 -15.25
CA GLN A 575 16.45 -3.27 -15.32
C GLN A 575 15.61 -4.54 -15.60
N GLN A 576 14.40 -4.66 -15.04
CA GLN A 576 13.48 -5.76 -15.40
C GLN A 576 13.10 -5.73 -16.88
N TYR A 577 12.90 -4.52 -17.44
CA TYR A 577 12.63 -4.35 -18.86
C TYR A 577 13.84 -4.73 -19.74
N ARG A 578 15.07 -4.39 -19.33
CA ARG A 578 16.31 -4.78 -20.04
C ARG A 578 16.47 -6.30 -20.09
N ASP A 579 16.16 -6.98 -19.00
CA ASP A 579 16.44 -8.40 -18.84
C ASP A 579 15.29 -9.30 -19.32
N GLY A 580 14.04 -8.95 -19.01
CA GLY A 580 12.83 -9.71 -19.33
C GLY A 580 11.91 -9.09 -20.39
N GLY A 581 12.20 -7.85 -20.83
CA GLY A 581 11.45 -7.16 -21.87
C GLY A 581 10.20 -6.41 -21.39
N TRP A 582 9.83 -6.53 -20.12
CA TRP A 582 8.66 -5.88 -19.53
C TRP A 582 9.00 -5.36 -18.14
N VAL A 583 8.35 -4.26 -17.73
CA VAL A 583 8.26 -3.87 -16.32
C VAL A 583 7.10 -4.64 -15.70
N ALA A 584 7.31 -5.23 -14.53
CA ALA A 584 6.23 -5.94 -13.83
C ALA A 584 5.09 -4.99 -13.45
N ARG A 585 3.84 -5.43 -13.63
CA ARG A 585 2.66 -4.75 -13.05
C ARG A 585 2.64 -4.93 -11.53
N TRP A 586 2.82 -6.19 -11.12
CA TRP A 586 3.06 -6.64 -9.76
C TRP A 586 4.32 -7.50 -9.76
N SER A 587 5.29 -7.15 -8.91
CA SER A 587 6.57 -7.86 -8.77
C SER A 587 6.68 -8.53 -7.41
N SER A 588 6.90 -9.85 -7.35
CA SER A 588 7.31 -10.56 -6.12
C SER A 588 7.93 -11.95 -6.39
N PRO A 589 9.19 -12.06 -6.85
CA PRO A 589 10.00 -11.00 -7.42
C PRO A 589 9.75 -10.81 -8.93
N GLY A 590 9.32 -11.85 -9.64
CA GLY A 590 9.01 -11.81 -11.07
C GLY A 590 7.60 -11.32 -11.37
N TYR A 591 7.09 -11.66 -12.55
CA TYR A 591 5.82 -11.14 -13.08
C TYR A 591 4.62 -11.88 -12.50
N ALA A 592 3.96 -11.31 -11.49
CA ALA A 592 2.72 -11.86 -10.93
C ALA A 592 1.49 -11.36 -11.72
N ASP A 593 0.54 -12.26 -11.97
CA ASP A 593 -0.70 -11.90 -12.65
C ASP A 593 -1.78 -11.42 -11.67
N LEU A 594 -1.59 -10.20 -11.15
CA LEU A 594 -2.48 -9.59 -10.17
C LEU A 594 -2.82 -8.15 -10.50
N MET A 595 -4.02 -7.77 -10.06
CA MET A 595 -4.62 -6.46 -10.29
C MET A 595 -4.71 -6.09 -11.78
N VAL A 596 -5.12 -4.84 -12.05
CA VAL A 596 -5.31 -4.28 -13.38
C VAL A 596 -4.35 -3.12 -13.65
N GLY A 597 -4.27 -2.66 -14.90
CA GLY A 597 -3.48 -1.49 -15.29
C GLY A 597 -1.97 -1.76 -15.41
N THR A 598 -1.25 -0.85 -16.07
CA THR A 598 0.22 -0.88 -16.24
C THR A 598 0.85 0.34 -15.57
N SER A 599 0.49 0.60 -14.31
CA SER A 599 0.69 1.90 -13.65
C SER A 599 2.13 2.36 -13.40
N SER A 600 3.14 1.54 -13.74
CA SER A 600 4.51 2.02 -13.94
C SER A 600 4.59 3.14 -14.98
N ASP A 601 3.74 3.05 -16.01
CA ASP A 601 3.63 3.99 -17.13
C ASP A 601 3.42 5.44 -16.63
N VAL A 602 2.39 5.64 -15.80
CA VAL A 602 2.07 6.97 -15.24
C VAL A 602 2.99 7.35 -14.08
N ALA A 603 3.47 6.39 -13.28
CA ALA A 603 4.38 6.65 -12.17
C ALA A 603 5.74 7.19 -12.66
N PHE A 604 6.31 6.62 -13.73
CA PHE A 604 7.60 7.06 -14.26
C PHE A 604 7.49 8.39 -15.00
N ALA A 605 6.38 8.62 -15.71
CA ALA A 605 6.07 9.92 -16.29
C ALA A 605 5.96 11.01 -15.21
N ASP A 606 5.23 10.73 -14.14
CA ASP A 606 5.09 11.64 -12.99
C ASP A 606 6.45 11.98 -12.35
N ALA A 607 7.28 10.96 -12.11
CA ALA A 607 8.63 11.15 -11.59
C ALA A 607 9.47 12.07 -12.50
N TRP A 608 9.46 11.83 -13.82
CA TRP A 608 10.18 12.67 -14.77
C TRP A 608 9.74 14.13 -14.72
N HIS A 609 8.42 14.39 -14.74
CA HIS A 609 7.84 15.73 -14.68
C HIS A 609 8.12 16.45 -13.36
N LYS A 610 8.24 15.71 -12.26
CA LYS A 610 8.61 16.24 -10.95
C LYS A 610 10.11 16.48 -10.77
N GLY A 611 10.92 16.20 -11.79
CA GLY A 611 12.36 16.46 -11.75
C GLY A 611 13.19 15.30 -11.20
N VAL A 612 12.60 14.11 -11.00
CA VAL A 612 13.35 12.90 -10.64
C VAL A 612 14.25 12.50 -11.82
N ARG A 613 15.51 12.18 -11.53
CA ARG A 613 16.55 11.81 -12.50
C ARG A 613 17.31 10.58 -11.98
N GLY A 614 18.19 10.01 -12.81
CA GLY A 614 18.95 8.80 -12.47
C GLY A 614 18.54 7.55 -13.24
N PHE A 615 17.62 7.71 -14.21
CA PHE A 615 17.16 6.68 -15.14
C PHE A 615 17.11 7.27 -16.56
N ASP A 616 17.05 6.41 -17.58
CA ASP A 616 16.85 6.81 -18.98
C ASP A 616 15.36 7.04 -19.29
N PRO A 617 14.92 8.28 -19.55
CA PRO A 617 13.51 8.56 -19.81
C PRO A 617 13.03 8.03 -21.17
N HIS A 618 13.92 7.84 -22.16
CA HIS A 618 13.56 7.22 -23.43
C HIS A 618 13.31 5.73 -23.24
N GLU A 619 14.09 5.07 -22.39
CA GLU A 619 13.86 3.66 -22.05
C GLU A 619 12.57 3.48 -21.25
N ALA A 620 12.30 4.37 -20.29
CA ALA A 620 11.03 4.39 -19.56
C ALA A 620 9.83 4.54 -20.51
N TYR A 621 9.96 5.43 -21.50
CA TYR A 621 8.94 5.60 -22.52
C TYR A 621 8.76 4.35 -23.39
N GLU A 622 9.85 3.71 -23.84
CA GLU A 622 9.78 2.49 -24.66
C GLU A 622 9.18 1.29 -23.90
N ALA A 623 9.41 1.20 -22.59
CA ALA A 623 8.77 0.20 -21.74
C ALA A 623 7.25 0.42 -21.64
N ALA A 624 6.84 1.67 -21.41
CA ALA A 624 5.43 2.05 -21.32
C ALA A 624 4.71 1.91 -22.68
N LEU A 625 5.37 2.29 -23.78
CA LEU A 625 4.86 2.11 -25.13
C LEU A 625 4.59 0.64 -25.44
N ARG A 626 5.49 -0.26 -25.02
CA ARG A 626 5.30 -1.71 -25.18
C ARG A 626 4.03 -2.19 -24.47
N ASN A 627 3.79 -1.73 -23.23
CA ASN A 627 2.55 -2.03 -22.48
C ASN A 627 1.28 -1.62 -23.25
N ALA A 628 1.29 -0.46 -23.90
CA ALA A 628 0.10 0.13 -24.51
C ALA A 628 -0.16 -0.27 -25.97
N THR A 629 0.84 -0.86 -26.65
CA THR A 629 0.79 -1.10 -28.11
C THR A 629 1.12 -2.52 -28.55
N VAL A 630 1.61 -3.38 -27.65
CA VAL A 630 2.05 -4.75 -28.01
C VAL A 630 1.18 -5.77 -27.31
N VAL A 631 0.59 -6.67 -28.09
CA VAL A 631 -0.18 -7.80 -27.55
C VAL A 631 0.72 -8.63 -26.61
N PRO A 632 0.40 -8.72 -25.31
CA PRO A 632 1.25 -9.43 -24.38
C PRO A 632 1.23 -10.94 -24.69
N PRO A 633 2.37 -11.63 -24.54
CA PRO A 633 2.44 -13.06 -24.83
C PRO A 633 1.73 -13.93 -23.77
N VAL A 634 1.55 -13.40 -22.57
CA VAL A 634 0.91 -14.04 -21.40
C VAL A 634 0.21 -12.97 -20.56
N SER A 635 -0.71 -13.37 -19.67
CA SER A 635 -1.50 -12.42 -18.86
C SER A 635 -0.70 -11.69 -17.77
N ASN A 636 0.46 -12.21 -17.37
CA ASN A 636 1.32 -11.63 -16.33
C ASN A 636 1.95 -10.28 -16.68
N VAL A 637 2.03 -9.92 -17.96
CA VAL A 637 2.71 -8.70 -18.46
C VAL A 637 1.82 -7.92 -19.42
N GLY A 638 2.11 -6.64 -19.61
CA GLY A 638 1.33 -5.77 -20.51
C GLY A 638 -0.15 -5.67 -20.11
N ARG A 639 -0.99 -5.24 -21.06
CA ARG A 639 -2.43 -5.04 -20.83
C ARG A 639 -3.23 -6.27 -21.29
N LYS A 640 -4.05 -6.84 -20.40
CA LYS A 640 -4.92 -7.97 -20.75
C LYS A 640 -5.96 -7.54 -21.79
N GLY A 641 -6.27 -8.42 -22.75
CA GLY A 641 -7.26 -8.14 -23.80
C GLY A 641 -6.81 -7.17 -24.90
N LEU A 642 -5.54 -6.72 -24.89
CA LEU A 642 -5.05 -5.69 -25.81
C LEU A 642 -5.13 -6.08 -27.30
N ALA A 643 -5.20 -7.38 -27.62
CA ALA A 643 -5.32 -7.85 -29.00
C ALA A 643 -6.52 -7.27 -29.76
N GLN A 644 -7.60 -6.93 -29.04
CA GLN A 644 -8.76 -6.29 -29.64
C GLN A 644 -9.11 -4.94 -28.96
N SER A 645 -8.79 -4.78 -27.67
CA SER A 645 -9.20 -3.58 -26.93
C SER A 645 -8.54 -2.29 -27.42
N MET A 646 -7.36 -2.37 -28.05
CA MET A 646 -6.64 -1.20 -28.56
C MET A 646 -7.29 -0.56 -29.80
N TYR A 647 -8.18 -1.27 -30.48
CA TYR A 647 -8.97 -0.77 -31.61
C TYR A 647 -10.35 -0.28 -31.16
N ARG A 648 -11.03 -1.08 -30.33
CA ARG A 648 -12.38 -0.76 -29.84
C ARG A 648 -12.44 0.41 -28.85
N GLY A 649 -11.31 0.75 -28.23
CA GLY A 649 -11.22 1.75 -27.16
C GLY A 649 -11.61 1.24 -25.77
N TYR A 650 -11.96 -0.04 -25.62
CA TYR A 650 -12.24 -0.65 -24.30
C TYR A 650 -11.98 -2.15 -24.32
N ALA A 651 -11.62 -2.70 -23.15
CA ALA A 651 -11.58 -4.14 -22.93
C ALA A 651 -12.98 -4.65 -22.59
N ASP A 652 -13.46 -5.61 -23.36
CA ASP A 652 -14.84 -6.10 -23.22
C ASP A 652 -15.05 -7.00 -22.00
N ALA A 653 -16.32 -7.28 -21.73
CA ALA A 653 -16.82 -8.00 -20.56
C ALA A 653 -16.33 -9.47 -20.44
N SER A 654 -15.75 -10.05 -21.49
CA SER A 654 -15.11 -11.37 -21.45
C SER A 654 -13.71 -11.32 -20.85
N VAL A 655 -13.05 -10.15 -20.89
CA VAL A 655 -11.83 -9.90 -20.13
C VAL A 655 -12.24 -9.73 -18.67
N HIS A 656 -11.65 -10.54 -17.78
CA HIS A 656 -11.86 -10.39 -16.35
C HIS A 656 -11.52 -8.96 -15.92
N GLU A 657 -12.52 -8.25 -15.37
CA GLU A 657 -12.42 -6.84 -14.96
C GLU A 657 -12.08 -5.87 -16.11
N GLY A 658 -12.54 -6.16 -17.34
CA GLY A 658 -12.24 -5.39 -18.55
C GLY A 658 -12.57 -3.89 -18.46
N MET A 659 -13.61 -3.52 -17.72
CA MET A 659 -13.95 -2.11 -17.47
C MET A 659 -12.87 -1.42 -16.63
N SER A 660 -12.42 -2.02 -15.52
CA SER A 660 -11.29 -1.51 -14.73
C SER A 660 -9.99 -1.43 -15.55
N TRP A 661 -9.71 -2.40 -16.42
CA TRP A 661 -8.60 -2.31 -17.39
C TRP A 661 -8.68 -1.09 -18.31
N THR A 662 -9.90 -0.75 -18.75
CA THR A 662 -10.15 0.41 -19.63
C THR A 662 -9.89 1.73 -18.88
N LEU A 663 -10.42 1.86 -17.66
CA LEU A 663 -10.26 3.09 -16.87
C LEU A 663 -8.81 3.33 -16.44
N GLU A 664 -8.13 2.30 -15.93
CA GLU A 664 -6.71 2.40 -15.57
C GLU A 664 -5.84 2.57 -16.82
N GLY A 665 -6.21 1.94 -17.94
CA GLY A 665 -5.56 2.13 -19.23
C GLY A 665 -5.57 3.59 -19.71
N ALA A 666 -6.70 4.29 -19.54
CA ALA A 666 -6.83 5.70 -19.90
C ALA A 666 -5.89 6.60 -19.06
N LEU A 667 -5.76 6.33 -17.76
CA LEU A 667 -4.82 7.05 -16.90
C LEU A 667 -3.36 6.78 -17.31
N ASN A 668 -3.03 5.53 -17.64
CA ASN A 668 -1.70 5.16 -18.10
C ASN A 668 -1.35 5.81 -19.43
N ASP A 669 -2.31 5.87 -20.37
CA ASP A 669 -2.15 6.56 -21.66
C ASP A 669 -1.97 8.07 -21.48
N TYR A 670 -2.59 8.69 -20.46
CA TYR A 670 -2.26 10.07 -20.08
C TYR A 670 -0.78 10.22 -19.69
N GLY A 671 -0.24 9.31 -18.88
CA GLY A 671 1.18 9.30 -18.52
C GLY A 671 2.12 9.14 -19.72
N LEU A 672 1.79 8.22 -20.65
CA LEU A 672 2.55 8.07 -21.91
C LEU A 672 2.52 9.36 -22.73
N ALA A 673 1.34 9.98 -22.86
CA ALA A 673 1.17 11.19 -23.64
C ALA A 673 2.03 12.33 -23.10
N THR A 674 1.97 12.60 -21.79
CA THR A 674 2.72 13.71 -21.20
C THR A 674 4.23 13.46 -21.22
N LEU A 675 4.69 12.21 -21.06
CA LEU A 675 6.11 11.87 -21.18
C LEU A 675 6.60 12.04 -22.64
N ALA A 676 5.82 11.57 -23.61
CA ALA A 676 6.14 11.75 -25.03
C ALA A 676 6.20 13.24 -25.42
N GLU A 677 5.26 14.06 -24.95
CA GLU A 677 5.28 15.52 -25.16
C GLU A 677 6.57 16.15 -24.62
N ALA A 678 6.99 15.77 -23.40
CA ALA A 678 8.22 16.26 -22.80
C ALA A 678 9.47 15.82 -23.59
N LEU A 679 9.55 14.53 -23.95
CA LEU A 679 10.66 14.00 -24.74
C LEU A 679 10.73 14.68 -26.11
N ALA A 680 9.60 14.86 -26.80
CA ALA A 680 9.56 15.52 -28.10
C ALA A 680 10.06 16.98 -28.06
N ALA A 681 9.87 17.68 -26.94
CA ALA A 681 10.32 19.05 -26.75
C ALA A 681 11.83 19.15 -26.48
N GLU A 682 12.43 18.11 -25.91
CA GLU A 682 13.84 18.08 -25.51
C GLU A 682 14.74 17.31 -26.50
N ASP A 683 14.16 16.52 -27.40
CA ASP A 683 14.92 15.63 -28.29
C ASP A 683 15.62 16.37 -29.44
N GLY A 684 16.91 16.08 -29.60
CA GLY A 684 17.74 16.61 -30.69
C GLY A 684 17.57 15.88 -32.04
N ASP A 685 16.92 14.72 -32.08
CA ASP A 685 16.62 13.96 -33.29
C ASP A 685 15.21 14.31 -33.82
N ALA A 686 15.14 14.99 -34.97
CA ALA A 686 13.87 15.45 -35.53
C ALA A 686 12.89 14.31 -35.89
N GLY A 687 13.41 13.12 -36.25
CA GLY A 687 12.60 11.95 -36.59
C GLY A 687 11.98 11.33 -35.33
N ARG A 688 12.78 11.15 -34.28
CA ARG A 688 12.32 10.65 -32.98
C ARG A 688 11.38 11.66 -32.30
N ALA A 689 11.69 12.95 -32.36
CA ALA A 689 10.79 14.00 -31.87
C ALA A 689 9.45 14.02 -32.61
N ARG A 690 9.43 13.75 -33.93
CA ARG A 690 8.19 13.60 -34.69
C ARG A 690 7.38 12.40 -34.22
N ARG A 691 8.02 11.23 -34.10
CA ARG A 691 7.39 10.01 -33.58
C ARG A 691 6.74 10.26 -32.22
N TYR A 692 7.46 10.88 -31.28
CA TYR A 692 6.91 11.19 -29.96
C TYR A 692 5.70 12.14 -30.02
N ARG A 693 5.68 13.13 -30.91
CA ARG A 693 4.48 13.99 -31.07
C ARG A 693 3.27 13.22 -31.58
N GLU A 694 3.46 12.32 -32.55
CA GLU A 694 2.39 11.51 -33.14
C GLU A 694 1.85 10.51 -32.10
N GLU A 695 2.75 9.83 -31.39
CA GLU A 695 2.39 8.92 -30.29
C GLU A 695 1.71 9.68 -29.13
N ALA A 696 2.21 10.87 -28.75
CA ALA A 696 1.57 11.72 -27.76
C ALA A 696 0.14 12.10 -28.15
N ALA A 697 -0.09 12.53 -29.38
CA ALA A 697 -1.41 12.90 -29.88
C ALA A 697 -2.38 11.70 -29.89
N TYR A 698 -1.87 10.49 -30.13
CA TYR A 698 -2.64 9.25 -30.06
C TYR A 698 -3.00 8.88 -28.62
N PHE A 699 -2.02 8.82 -27.71
CA PHE A 699 -2.28 8.47 -26.31
C PHE A 699 -3.08 9.52 -25.56
N ARG A 700 -2.95 10.80 -25.93
CA ARG A 700 -3.80 11.87 -25.38
C ARG A 700 -5.28 11.66 -25.69
N ALA A 701 -5.59 11.14 -26.88
CA ALA A 701 -6.96 10.79 -27.23
C ALA A 701 -7.41 9.52 -26.48
N ARG A 702 -6.57 8.48 -26.43
CA ARG A 702 -6.87 7.25 -25.67
C ARG A 702 -7.05 7.48 -24.17
N ALA A 703 -6.42 8.51 -23.62
CA ALA A 703 -6.66 8.95 -22.24
C ALA A 703 -8.12 9.40 -21.99
N THR A 704 -8.92 9.57 -23.04
CA THR A 704 -10.36 9.87 -22.95
C THR A 704 -11.26 8.65 -23.18
N ASP A 705 -10.69 7.46 -23.42
CA ASP A 705 -11.44 6.25 -23.76
C ASP A 705 -12.35 5.74 -22.63
N TYR A 706 -12.16 6.23 -21.40
CA TYR A 706 -13.08 5.98 -20.29
C TYR A 706 -14.54 6.36 -20.63
N VAL A 707 -14.75 7.27 -21.60
CA VAL A 707 -16.08 7.63 -22.11
C VAL A 707 -16.80 6.43 -22.74
N HIS A 708 -16.09 5.49 -23.37
CA HIS A 708 -16.70 4.32 -24.03
C HIS A 708 -17.47 3.44 -23.06
N VAL A 709 -17.03 3.39 -21.79
CA VAL A 709 -17.67 2.59 -20.75
C VAL A 709 -18.60 3.40 -19.84
N TYR A 710 -18.84 4.69 -20.13
CA TYR A 710 -19.80 5.51 -19.39
C TYR A 710 -21.23 5.34 -19.92
N ASP A 711 -22.14 4.85 -19.08
CA ASP A 711 -23.55 4.71 -19.41
C ASP A 711 -24.35 5.90 -18.87
N ALA A 712 -24.72 6.83 -19.75
CA ALA A 712 -25.55 7.97 -19.39
C ALA A 712 -26.94 7.58 -18.85
N GLY A 713 -27.46 6.39 -19.18
CA GLY A 713 -28.77 5.92 -18.70
C GLY A 713 -28.78 5.54 -17.22
N THR A 714 -27.63 5.12 -16.68
CA THR A 714 -27.45 4.80 -15.25
C THR A 714 -26.60 5.86 -14.52
N GLY A 715 -25.81 6.63 -15.27
CA GLY A 715 -24.86 7.61 -14.78
C GLY A 715 -23.61 7.00 -14.14
N PHE A 716 -23.26 5.75 -14.51
CA PHE A 716 -22.12 5.00 -13.99
C PHE A 716 -21.27 4.42 -15.13
N PHE A 717 -20.02 4.07 -14.82
CA PHE A 717 -19.20 3.24 -15.71
C PHE A 717 -19.63 1.78 -15.61
N ARG A 718 -19.73 1.08 -16.74
CA ARG A 718 -20.27 -0.28 -16.83
C ARG A 718 -19.53 -1.07 -17.90
N GLY A 719 -19.39 -2.38 -17.72
CA GLY A 719 -18.79 -3.24 -18.74
C GLY A 719 -19.67 -3.37 -19.99
N ARG A 720 -19.01 -3.51 -21.13
CA ARG A 720 -19.63 -3.77 -22.44
C ARG A 720 -19.08 -5.06 -23.04
N ASP A 721 -19.88 -5.80 -23.78
CA ASP A 721 -19.39 -6.92 -24.58
C ASP A 721 -18.71 -6.45 -25.88
N ALA A 722 -18.25 -7.39 -26.70
CA ALA A 722 -17.55 -7.09 -27.94
C ALA A 722 -18.44 -6.43 -29.01
N ASP A 723 -19.77 -6.61 -28.94
CA ASP A 723 -20.74 -5.99 -29.85
C ASP A 723 -21.10 -4.56 -29.40
N GLY A 724 -20.63 -4.13 -28.23
CA GLY A 724 -20.86 -2.81 -27.66
C GLY A 724 -22.09 -2.71 -26.77
N ASP A 725 -22.77 -3.82 -26.52
CA ASP A 725 -23.92 -3.89 -25.62
C ASP A 725 -23.46 -3.91 -24.15
N TRP A 726 -24.23 -3.29 -23.26
CA TRP A 726 -23.93 -3.31 -21.83
C TRP A 726 -24.10 -4.72 -21.26
N ARG A 727 -23.20 -5.13 -20.34
CA ARG A 727 -23.22 -6.44 -19.66
C ARG A 727 -24.61 -6.87 -19.17
N GLU A 728 -25.38 -5.89 -18.69
CA GLU A 728 -26.77 -6.10 -18.29
C GLU A 728 -27.66 -4.93 -18.75
N PRO A 729 -28.99 -5.11 -18.83
CA PRO A 729 -29.90 -3.99 -19.06
C PRO A 729 -29.87 -2.98 -17.90
N ALA A 730 -29.96 -1.68 -18.20
CA ALA A 730 -29.96 -0.61 -17.20
C ALA A 730 -31.05 -0.78 -16.11
N SER A 731 -32.17 -1.43 -16.42
CA SER A 731 -33.25 -1.70 -15.46
C SER A 731 -32.91 -2.73 -14.38
N ARG A 732 -31.81 -3.49 -14.55
CA ARG A 732 -31.34 -4.51 -13.59
C ARG A 732 -30.05 -4.11 -12.87
N PHE A 733 -29.42 -3.04 -13.31
CA PHE A 733 -28.17 -2.55 -12.75
C PHE A 733 -28.36 -2.01 -11.33
N ASP A 734 -27.55 -2.50 -10.39
CA ASP A 734 -27.46 -1.98 -9.03
C ASP A 734 -26.00 -1.56 -8.75
N PRO A 735 -25.72 -0.26 -8.54
CA PRO A 735 -24.36 0.24 -8.41
C PRO A 735 -23.64 -0.23 -7.13
N ARG A 736 -24.35 -0.93 -6.23
CA ARG A 736 -23.80 -1.51 -5.00
C ARG A 736 -23.20 -2.88 -5.20
N VAL A 737 -23.48 -3.55 -6.33
CA VAL A 737 -22.96 -4.89 -6.60
C VAL A 737 -21.46 -4.81 -6.90
N TRP A 738 -20.65 -5.58 -6.16
CA TRP A 738 -19.20 -5.61 -6.31
C TRP A 738 -18.74 -6.63 -7.37
N GLY A 739 -17.54 -6.42 -7.92
CA GLY A 739 -16.92 -7.36 -8.84
C GLY A 739 -17.45 -7.25 -10.28
N HIS A 740 -17.33 -8.32 -11.04
CA HIS A 740 -17.56 -8.39 -12.50
C HIS A 740 -16.66 -7.43 -13.29
N ASP A 741 -17.08 -6.18 -13.36
CA ASP A 741 -16.44 -5.09 -14.08
C ASP A 741 -15.47 -4.31 -13.18
N TYR A 742 -15.67 -4.38 -11.86
CA TYR A 742 -14.99 -3.57 -10.85
C TYR A 742 -13.99 -4.42 -10.04
N THR A 743 -12.69 -4.13 -10.17
CA THR A 743 -11.65 -4.68 -9.29
C THR A 743 -11.88 -4.19 -7.86
N GLU A 744 -12.01 -5.12 -6.91
CA GLU A 744 -12.14 -4.88 -5.45
C GLU A 744 -13.11 -3.78 -5.00
N SER A 745 -14.14 -3.51 -5.81
CA SER A 745 -15.13 -2.48 -5.45
C SER A 745 -16.42 -2.64 -6.25
N ASN A 746 -17.22 -1.58 -6.29
CA ASN A 746 -18.46 -1.47 -7.04
C ASN A 746 -18.53 -0.17 -7.87
N ALA A 747 -19.65 0.05 -8.53
CA ALA A 747 -19.84 1.20 -9.42
C ALA A 747 -19.77 2.56 -8.72
N TRP A 748 -20.13 2.63 -7.42
CA TRP A 748 -20.06 3.88 -6.66
C TRP A 748 -18.63 4.41 -6.55
N THR A 749 -17.67 3.54 -6.26
CA THR A 749 -16.26 3.91 -6.18
C THR A 749 -15.71 4.28 -7.54
N PHE A 750 -15.97 3.44 -8.55
CA PHE A 750 -15.45 3.66 -9.91
C PHE A 750 -16.08 4.85 -10.65
N ALA A 751 -17.20 5.41 -10.16
CA ALA A 751 -17.83 6.60 -10.72
C ALA A 751 -16.87 7.81 -10.83
N PHE A 752 -15.75 7.79 -10.11
CA PHE A 752 -14.78 8.88 -10.06
C PHE A 752 -13.40 8.52 -10.64
N THR A 753 -13.26 7.36 -11.30
CA THR A 753 -11.97 6.85 -11.82
C THR A 753 -11.65 7.44 -13.20
N ALA A 754 -11.39 8.75 -13.22
CA ALA A 754 -10.74 9.50 -14.31
C ALA A 754 -10.16 10.83 -13.79
N PRO A 755 -9.34 10.82 -12.71
CA PRO A 755 -8.90 12.05 -12.06
C PRO A 755 -7.97 12.91 -12.94
N HIS A 756 -7.33 12.31 -13.95
CA HIS A 756 -6.56 13.05 -14.96
C HIS A 756 -7.44 13.94 -15.85
N ASP A 757 -8.73 13.62 -15.95
CA ASP A 757 -9.70 14.38 -16.71
C ASP A 757 -10.99 14.72 -15.93
N ALA A 758 -10.84 15.34 -14.76
CA ALA A 758 -11.97 15.71 -13.91
C ALA A 758 -13.02 16.60 -14.61
N GLU A 759 -12.62 17.49 -15.53
CA GLU A 759 -13.57 18.28 -16.34
C GLU A 759 -14.32 17.41 -17.35
N GLY A 760 -13.64 16.48 -18.01
CA GLY A 760 -14.27 15.53 -18.91
C GLY A 760 -15.27 14.63 -18.17
N LEU A 761 -14.91 14.13 -16.99
CA LEU A 761 -15.81 13.39 -16.11
C LEU A 761 -17.01 14.24 -15.68
N ALA A 762 -16.78 15.48 -15.26
CA ALA A 762 -17.86 16.40 -14.91
C ALA A 762 -18.80 16.62 -16.11
N ALA A 763 -18.28 16.79 -17.33
CA ALA A 763 -19.08 16.95 -18.53
C ALA A 763 -19.99 15.75 -18.82
N LEU A 764 -19.53 14.51 -18.57
CA LEU A 764 -20.36 13.29 -18.67
C LEU A 764 -21.51 13.27 -17.66
N MET A 765 -21.32 13.86 -16.48
CA MET A 765 -22.32 13.92 -15.41
C MET A 765 -23.26 15.14 -15.49
N GLY A 766 -23.00 16.09 -16.40
CA GLY A 766 -23.80 17.32 -16.54
C GLY A 766 -23.18 18.57 -15.90
N GLY A 767 -21.87 18.54 -15.60
CA GLY A 767 -21.05 19.64 -15.11
C GLY A 767 -20.59 19.48 -13.66
N ARG A 768 -19.74 20.41 -13.19
CA ARG A 768 -19.12 20.37 -11.85
C ARG A 768 -20.12 20.24 -10.70
N ALA A 769 -21.27 20.91 -10.81
CA ALA A 769 -22.33 20.83 -9.80
C ALA A 769 -22.92 19.40 -9.69
N ALA A 770 -23.09 18.72 -10.83
CA ALA A 770 -23.56 17.34 -10.86
C ALA A 770 -22.49 16.36 -10.33
N LEU A 771 -21.21 16.60 -10.63
CA LEU A 771 -20.10 15.86 -10.00
C LEU A 771 -20.12 16.02 -8.47
N ALA A 772 -20.27 17.24 -7.95
CA ALA A 772 -20.38 17.48 -6.51
C ALA A 772 -21.60 16.78 -5.89
N GLN A 773 -22.75 16.79 -6.57
CA GLN A 773 -23.96 16.09 -6.12
C GLN A 773 -23.76 14.57 -6.12
N ARG A 774 -23.05 14.02 -7.11
CA ARG A 774 -22.72 12.59 -7.17
C ARG A 774 -21.79 12.19 -6.02
N LEU A 775 -20.81 13.03 -5.68
CA LEU A 775 -19.96 12.84 -4.50
C LEU A 775 -20.80 12.92 -3.20
N ASP A 776 -21.72 13.87 -3.09
CA ASP A 776 -22.61 13.96 -1.92
C ASP A 776 -23.46 12.69 -1.76
N ALA A 777 -23.98 12.16 -2.87
CA ALA A 777 -24.72 10.89 -2.87
C ALA A 777 -23.83 9.70 -2.48
N PHE A 778 -22.57 9.68 -2.92
CA PHE A 778 -21.58 8.65 -2.57
C PHE A 778 -21.31 8.62 -1.06
N PHE A 779 -20.99 9.76 -0.45
CA PHE A 779 -20.76 9.87 1.01
C PHE A 779 -22.04 9.68 1.85
N ALA A 780 -23.23 9.90 1.27
CA ALA A 780 -24.51 9.73 1.96
C ALA A 780 -25.10 8.31 1.85
N THR A 781 -24.69 7.51 0.85
CA THR A 781 -25.24 6.17 0.63
C THR A 781 -24.46 5.14 1.46
N PRO A 782 -25.06 4.42 2.41
CA PRO A 782 -24.31 3.49 3.27
C PRO A 782 -23.84 2.23 2.52
N GLU A 783 -22.56 1.85 2.67
CA GLU A 783 -22.10 0.48 2.44
C GLU A 783 -22.56 -0.41 3.62
N THR A 784 -23.09 -1.58 3.30
CA THR A 784 -23.73 -2.48 4.26
C THR A 784 -23.02 -3.82 4.41
N ALA A 785 -22.08 -4.15 3.51
CA ALA A 785 -21.46 -5.46 3.37
C ALA A 785 -22.48 -6.61 3.26
N HIS A 786 -23.70 -6.34 2.78
CA HIS A 786 -24.76 -7.35 2.73
C HIS A 786 -24.47 -8.36 1.59
N ALA A 787 -24.55 -9.66 1.88
CA ALA A 787 -24.17 -10.74 0.96
C ALA A 787 -24.79 -10.68 -0.45
N ARG A 788 -26.02 -10.14 -0.57
CA ARG A 788 -26.67 -9.91 -1.88
C ARG A 788 -25.89 -8.99 -2.84
N PHE A 789 -24.99 -8.16 -2.31
CA PHE A 789 -24.15 -7.24 -3.08
C PHE A 789 -22.76 -7.81 -3.41
N ALA A 790 -22.48 -9.06 -3.03
CA ALA A 790 -21.20 -9.72 -3.26
C ALA A 790 -20.86 -9.94 -4.75
N GLY A 791 -21.85 -9.82 -5.65
CA GLY A 791 -21.68 -9.95 -7.10
C GLY A 791 -20.85 -11.16 -7.51
N SER A 792 -19.80 -10.94 -8.31
CA SER A 792 -18.96 -12.03 -8.83
C SER A 792 -18.10 -12.73 -7.78
N TYR A 793 -17.90 -12.14 -6.60
CA TYR A 793 -17.14 -12.77 -5.52
C TYR A 793 -17.92 -13.92 -4.86
N GLY A 794 -19.25 -13.91 -4.94
CA GLY A 794 -20.13 -14.94 -4.38
C GLY A 794 -20.17 -15.01 -2.85
N ARG A 795 -19.40 -14.17 -2.15
CA ARG A 795 -19.36 -14.01 -0.70
C ARG A 795 -18.95 -12.59 -0.32
N VAL A 796 -19.23 -12.21 0.92
CA VAL A 796 -18.69 -10.96 1.49
C VAL A 796 -17.18 -11.14 1.68
N ILE A 797 -16.40 -10.30 1.00
CA ILE A 797 -14.94 -10.23 1.15
C ILE A 797 -14.58 -9.23 2.26
N HIS A 798 -13.31 -9.22 2.69
CA HIS A 798 -12.91 -8.41 3.84
C HIS A 798 -13.08 -6.90 3.55
N GLU A 799 -12.78 -6.46 2.33
CA GLU A 799 -12.87 -5.09 1.85
C GLU A 799 -14.30 -4.55 1.94
N MET A 800 -15.32 -5.38 1.73
CA MET A 800 -16.73 -5.00 1.92
C MET A 800 -17.04 -4.73 3.39
N THR A 801 -16.54 -5.59 4.29
CA THR A 801 -16.76 -5.51 5.74
C THR A 801 -16.05 -4.28 6.30
N GLU A 802 -14.83 -4.04 5.86
CA GLU A 802 -14.02 -2.86 6.20
C GLU A 802 -14.68 -1.57 5.67
N ALA A 803 -15.15 -1.56 4.42
CA ALA A 803 -15.86 -0.41 3.84
C ALA A 803 -17.11 -0.03 4.63
N ARG A 804 -17.89 -1.01 5.10
CA ARG A 804 -19.02 -0.78 6.01
C ARG A 804 -18.54 -0.15 7.33
N ASP A 805 -17.48 -0.68 7.93
CA ASP A 805 -17.01 -0.27 9.25
C ASP A 805 -16.22 1.05 9.24
N VAL A 806 -15.77 1.51 8.06
CA VAL A 806 -15.32 2.89 7.86
C VAL A 806 -16.46 3.88 8.13
N ARG A 807 -17.73 3.55 7.88
CA ARG A 807 -18.90 4.40 8.17
C ARG A 807 -18.88 5.79 7.49
N MET A 808 -18.39 5.89 6.26
CA MET A 808 -18.38 7.14 5.47
C MET A 808 -19.22 7.04 4.18
N GLY A 809 -20.38 6.37 4.26
CA GLY A 809 -21.18 6.06 3.09
C GLY A 809 -20.55 4.94 2.25
N MET A 810 -20.42 5.15 0.94
CA MET A 810 -19.73 4.25 0.02
C MET A 810 -18.21 4.48 0.00
N TYR A 811 -17.71 5.46 0.77
CA TYR A 811 -16.29 5.74 0.84
C TYR A 811 -15.54 4.66 1.63
N ALA A 812 -15.00 3.70 0.91
CA ALA A 812 -14.16 2.64 1.42
C ALA A 812 -12.70 3.11 1.51
N HIS A 813 -12.37 3.94 2.52
CA HIS A 813 -10.96 4.33 2.75
C HIS A 813 -10.04 3.14 3.07
N SER A 814 -10.61 1.97 3.33
CA SER A 814 -9.86 0.72 3.51
C SER A 814 -9.23 0.18 2.22
N ASN A 815 -9.55 0.74 1.04
CA ASN A 815 -9.05 0.25 -0.25
C ASN A 815 -8.71 1.42 -1.22
N GLN A 816 -7.67 1.23 -2.04
CA GLN A 816 -6.98 2.22 -2.87
C GLN A 816 -7.85 2.93 -3.92
N PRO A 817 -8.80 2.30 -4.63
CA PRO A 817 -9.64 2.98 -5.63
C PRO A 817 -10.44 4.14 -5.06
N SER A 818 -10.64 4.18 -3.74
CA SER A 818 -11.33 5.27 -3.07
C SER A 818 -10.45 6.47 -2.78
N HIS A 819 -9.12 6.30 -2.72
CA HIS A 819 -8.21 7.24 -2.07
C HIS A 819 -8.17 8.64 -2.66
N HIS A 820 -8.50 8.82 -3.94
CA HIS A 820 -8.55 10.15 -4.58
C HIS A 820 -9.92 10.83 -4.49
N ILE A 821 -10.97 10.08 -4.15
CA ILE A 821 -12.37 10.53 -4.27
C ILE A 821 -12.66 11.81 -3.47
N PRO A 822 -12.22 11.98 -2.20
CA PRO A 822 -12.45 13.23 -1.46
C PRO A 822 -11.92 14.47 -2.20
N TRP A 823 -10.84 14.34 -2.96
CA TRP A 823 -10.21 15.43 -3.68
C TRP A 823 -10.90 15.79 -4.99
N MET A 824 -11.81 14.95 -5.49
CA MET A 824 -12.65 15.32 -6.63
C MET A 824 -13.59 16.49 -6.30
N TYR A 825 -13.88 16.75 -5.01
CA TYR A 825 -14.55 17.98 -4.60
C TYR A 825 -13.74 19.25 -4.91
N VAL A 826 -12.40 19.17 -4.91
CA VAL A 826 -11.55 20.29 -5.32
C VAL A 826 -11.80 20.59 -6.79
N ALA A 827 -11.74 19.59 -7.67
CA ALA A 827 -12.06 19.76 -9.09
C ALA A 827 -13.52 20.20 -9.34
N ALA A 828 -14.46 19.85 -8.44
CA ALA A 828 -15.84 20.29 -8.51
C ALA A 828 -16.09 21.72 -7.97
N GLY A 829 -15.06 22.41 -7.48
CA GLY A 829 -15.16 23.77 -6.92
C GLY A 829 -15.71 23.84 -5.50
N GLN A 830 -15.59 22.77 -4.71
CA GLN A 830 -16.03 22.69 -3.32
C GLN A 830 -14.93 22.18 -2.38
N PRO A 831 -13.74 22.80 -2.36
CA PRO A 831 -12.58 22.29 -1.61
C PRO A 831 -12.84 22.12 -0.11
N TRP A 832 -13.74 22.89 0.49
CA TRP A 832 -14.12 22.76 1.91
C TRP A 832 -14.69 21.38 2.27
N LYS A 833 -15.29 20.65 1.31
CA LYS A 833 -15.76 19.29 1.55
C LYS A 833 -14.59 18.30 1.64
N ALA A 834 -13.60 18.42 0.75
CA ALA A 834 -12.36 17.64 0.82
C ALA A 834 -11.60 17.90 2.14
N GLN A 835 -11.54 19.16 2.57
CA GLN A 835 -10.93 19.58 3.83
C GLN A 835 -11.57 18.88 5.04
N ARG A 836 -12.90 18.87 5.12
CA ARG A 836 -13.62 18.18 6.20
C ARG A 836 -13.36 16.67 6.19
N ILE A 837 -13.48 16.03 5.02
CA ILE A 837 -13.39 14.56 4.89
C ILE A 837 -11.98 14.07 5.19
N SER A 838 -10.94 14.69 4.63
CA SER A 838 -9.54 14.30 4.90
C SER A 838 -9.17 14.42 6.38
N ARG A 839 -9.63 15.48 7.06
CA ARG A 839 -9.44 15.66 8.51
C ARG A 839 -10.19 14.62 9.34
N GLU A 840 -11.40 14.27 8.94
CA GLU A 840 -12.18 13.22 9.60
C GLU A 840 -11.48 11.86 9.50
N VAL A 841 -11.03 11.48 8.30
CA VAL A 841 -10.30 10.24 8.05
C VAL A 841 -9.06 10.11 8.94
N MET A 842 -8.18 11.11 8.94
CA MET A 842 -6.95 11.08 9.74
C MET A 842 -7.23 10.96 11.24
N ARG A 843 -8.31 11.59 11.73
CA ARG A 843 -8.69 11.57 13.15
C ARG A 843 -9.15 10.21 13.64
N ARG A 844 -9.77 9.37 12.79
CA ARG A 844 -10.47 8.16 13.27
C ARG A 844 -10.11 6.85 12.61
N LEU A 845 -9.44 6.85 11.46
CA LEU A 845 -9.18 5.62 10.70
C LEU A 845 -7.78 5.02 10.98
N TYR A 846 -6.83 5.80 11.51
CA TYR A 846 -5.44 5.39 11.73
C TYR A 846 -5.11 5.12 13.21
N LEU A 847 -6.03 4.48 13.94
CA LEU A 847 -5.95 4.30 15.40
C LEU A 847 -5.63 2.85 15.82
N GLY A 848 -5.18 2.67 17.06
CA GLY A 848 -4.97 1.34 17.69
C GLY A 848 -3.57 0.75 17.50
N SER A 849 -2.56 1.60 17.27
CA SER A 849 -1.16 1.18 17.06
C SER A 849 -0.59 0.37 18.24
N GLU A 850 -1.04 0.66 19.44
CA GLU A 850 -0.65 0.07 20.72
C GLU A 850 -1.15 -1.37 20.93
N ILE A 851 -2.10 -1.83 20.10
CA ILE A 851 -2.64 -3.20 20.12
C ILE A 851 -2.49 -3.91 18.78
N GLY A 852 -1.52 -3.48 17.97
CA GLY A 852 -1.21 -4.11 16.69
C GLY A 852 -2.18 -3.77 15.55
N GLN A 853 -3.09 -2.80 15.71
CA GLN A 853 -3.93 -2.28 14.62
C GLN A 853 -3.23 -1.11 13.91
N GLY A 854 -3.94 -0.05 13.52
CA GLY A 854 -3.36 1.18 13.00
C GLY A 854 -3.84 1.59 11.61
N TYR A 855 -4.54 0.73 10.87
CA TYR A 855 -5.09 1.03 9.54
C TYR A 855 -6.55 0.59 9.42
N PRO A 856 -7.35 1.23 8.54
CA PRO A 856 -8.74 0.84 8.27
C PRO A 856 -8.89 -0.37 7.33
N GLY A 857 -7.82 -0.75 6.63
CA GLY A 857 -7.75 -1.87 5.67
C GLY A 857 -6.29 -2.20 5.40
N ASP A 858 -5.99 -2.78 4.23
CA ASP A 858 -4.63 -3.16 3.85
C ASP A 858 -3.70 -1.93 3.67
N GLU A 859 -2.44 -2.07 4.07
CA GLU A 859 -1.46 -0.98 4.00
C GLU A 859 -0.89 -0.77 2.58
N ASP A 860 -0.78 -1.87 1.84
CA ASP A 860 -0.33 -2.00 0.45
C ASP A 860 0.93 -1.23 0.09
N ASN A 861 2.04 -1.69 0.68
CA ASN A 861 3.41 -1.35 0.29
C ASN A 861 3.70 0.15 0.31
N GLY A 862 3.18 0.85 1.32
CA GLY A 862 3.39 2.28 1.51
C GLY A 862 2.31 3.17 0.92
N GLU A 863 1.33 2.65 0.16
CA GLU A 863 0.32 3.48 -0.50
C GLU A 863 -0.56 4.20 0.54
N MET A 864 -1.20 3.45 1.44
CA MET A 864 -2.08 4.06 2.44
C MET A 864 -1.29 4.93 3.43
N SER A 865 -0.05 4.54 3.71
CA SER A 865 0.87 5.34 4.50
C SER A 865 1.24 6.67 3.81
N ALA A 866 1.51 6.68 2.51
CA ALA A 866 1.80 7.88 1.75
C ALA A 866 0.58 8.80 1.64
N TRP A 867 -0.63 8.23 1.53
CA TRP A 867 -1.88 8.99 1.61
C TRP A 867 -1.96 9.84 2.89
N TYR A 868 -1.64 9.24 4.05
CA TYR A 868 -1.63 9.95 5.33
C TYR A 868 -0.56 11.06 5.34
N LEU A 869 0.65 10.76 4.86
CA LEU A 869 1.76 11.72 4.85
C LEU A 869 1.50 12.95 3.96
N PHE A 870 0.81 12.77 2.84
CA PHE A 870 0.35 13.89 2.03
C PHE A 870 -0.79 14.65 2.71
N SER A 871 -1.78 13.93 3.22
CA SER A 871 -2.97 14.52 3.86
C SER A 871 -2.63 15.35 5.09
N MET A 872 -1.66 14.94 5.91
CA MET A 872 -1.26 15.71 7.09
C MET A 872 -0.66 17.08 6.73
N MET A 873 -0.05 17.19 5.55
CA MET A 873 0.46 18.45 5.00
C MET A 873 -0.62 19.25 4.26
N GLY A 874 -1.83 18.71 4.15
CA GLY A 874 -2.92 19.30 3.36
C GLY A 874 -2.68 19.22 1.85
N LEU A 875 -1.95 18.21 1.36
CA LEU A 875 -1.64 18.02 -0.06
C LEU A 875 -2.17 16.66 -0.54
N TYR A 876 -2.38 16.50 -1.85
CA TYR A 876 -2.63 15.20 -2.48
C TYR A 876 -2.29 15.21 -3.98
N PRO A 877 -1.62 14.16 -4.52
CA PRO A 877 -1.26 14.07 -5.94
C PRO A 877 -2.42 13.58 -6.82
N LEU A 878 -3.49 14.38 -6.96
CA LEU A 878 -4.72 13.94 -7.65
C LEU A 878 -4.50 13.55 -9.12
N ARG A 879 -3.70 14.34 -9.85
CA ARG A 879 -3.49 14.17 -11.29
C ARG A 879 -2.13 13.53 -11.57
N MET A 880 -2.08 12.22 -11.39
CA MET A 880 -0.88 11.42 -11.66
C MET A 880 -0.43 11.55 -13.12
N GLY A 881 0.89 11.69 -13.33
CA GLY A 881 1.49 11.98 -14.64
C GLY A 881 1.67 13.48 -14.92
N ALA A 882 1.27 14.34 -13.97
CA ALA A 882 1.51 15.78 -13.98
C ALA A 882 2.15 16.26 -12.67
N PRO A 883 3.00 17.30 -12.69
CA PRO A 883 3.78 17.71 -11.53
C PRO A 883 2.96 18.63 -10.59
N GLU A 884 1.82 18.18 -10.09
CA GLU A 884 0.87 18.99 -9.33
C GLU A 884 0.31 18.29 -8.09
N TYR A 885 -0.11 19.09 -7.11
CA TYR A 885 -0.79 18.66 -5.91
C TYR A 885 -2.02 19.53 -5.67
N VAL A 886 -3.16 18.92 -5.36
CA VAL A 886 -4.34 19.64 -4.86
C VAL A 886 -4.21 19.87 -3.36
N ILE A 887 -4.86 20.92 -2.87
CA ILE A 887 -4.73 21.38 -1.50
C ILE A 887 -6.00 21.02 -0.70
N GLY A 888 -5.81 20.28 0.38
CA GLY A 888 -6.81 19.91 1.38
C GLY A 888 -6.69 20.77 2.63
N SER A 889 -6.65 20.11 3.80
CA SER A 889 -6.54 20.74 5.11
C SER A 889 -5.39 20.11 5.91
N PRO A 890 -4.39 20.90 6.37
CA PRO A 890 -3.31 20.36 7.19
C PRO A 890 -3.84 19.83 8.53
N ALA A 891 -3.21 18.76 9.03
CA ALA A 891 -3.62 18.09 10.27
C ALA A 891 -2.99 18.72 11.52
N PHE A 892 -1.77 19.23 11.41
CA PHE A 892 -0.95 19.68 12.53
C PHE A 892 -0.63 21.18 12.45
N ASP A 893 -0.28 21.77 13.60
CA ASP A 893 0.10 23.20 13.68
C ASP A 893 1.31 23.52 12.81
N ARG A 894 2.27 22.60 12.75
CA ARG A 894 3.43 22.71 11.86
C ARG A 894 3.99 21.35 11.46
N VAL A 895 4.28 21.20 10.17
CA VAL A 895 5.07 20.09 9.61
C VAL A 895 6.26 20.68 8.86
N ASP A 896 7.47 20.28 9.23
CA ASP A 896 8.69 20.60 8.51
C ASP A 896 9.23 19.34 7.83
N LEU A 897 9.33 19.36 6.50
CA LEU A 897 9.94 18.33 5.67
C LEU A 897 11.30 18.81 5.15
N ARG A 898 12.38 18.18 5.58
CA ARG A 898 13.72 18.37 5.02
C ARG A 898 13.85 17.56 3.73
N LEU A 899 13.99 18.28 2.62
CA LEU A 899 14.12 17.74 1.26
C LEU A 899 15.55 17.24 0.98
N ASP A 900 15.71 16.39 -0.03
CA ASP A 900 17.00 15.83 -0.47
C ASP A 900 18.05 16.90 -0.81
N ASN A 901 17.60 18.07 -1.30
CA ASN A 901 18.47 19.20 -1.61
C ASN A 901 18.95 20.00 -0.37
N GLY A 902 18.62 19.53 0.84
CA GLY A 902 18.97 20.15 2.12
C GLY A 902 18.08 21.33 2.53
N ARG A 903 17.10 21.72 1.72
CA ARG A 903 16.12 22.77 2.05
C ARG A 903 14.93 22.19 2.82
N THR A 904 14.14 23.06 3.42
CA THR A 904 12.95 22.68 4.19
C THR A 904 11.70 23.21 3.52
N LEU A 905 10.71 22.34 3.34
CA LEU A 905 9.33 22.71 3.10
C LEU A 905 8.61 22.75 4.47
N SER A 906 8.07 23.91 4.83
CA SER A 906 7.30 24.11 6.05
C SER A 906 5.83 24.30 5.72
N VAL A 907 4.96 23.49 6.33
CA VAL A 907 3.52 23.68 6.36
C VAL A 907 3.15 24.20 7.74
N VAL A 908 2.58 25.39 7.82
CA VAL A 908 2.19 26.05 9.07
C VAL A 908 0.68 26.30 9.04
N ALA A 909 -0.05 25.80 10.04
CA ALA A 909 -1.50 25.96 10.15
C ALA A 909 -1.85 26.83 11.36
N ARG A 910 -2.20 28.09 11.11
CA ARG A 910 -2.63 29.04 12.15
C ARG A 910 -4.06 28.73 12.56
N ASN A 911 -4.32 28.74 13.87
CA ASN A 911 -5.62 28.44 14.47
C ASN A 911 -6.11 27.02 14.14
N ASN A 912 -5.22 26.06 13.90
CA ASN A 912 -5.63 24.69 13.64
C ASN A 912 -6.24 24.04 14.91
N GLY A 913 -7.11 23.05 14.71
CA GLY A 913 -7.74 22.33 15.80
C GLY A 913 -8.83 21.36 15.31
N PRO A 914 -9.50 20.64 16.23
CA PRO A 914 -10.58 19.71 15.90
C PRO A 914 -11.77 20.39 15.21
N GLU A 915 -12.08 21.65 15.58
CA GLU A 915 -13.17 22.43 15.00
C GLU A 915 -12.71 23.24 13.77
N ASN A 916 -11.46 23.72 13.78
CA ASN A 916 -10.91 24.60 12.76
C ASN A 916 -10.28 23.80 11.60
N VAL A 917 -11.14 23.17 10.80
CA VAL A 917 -10.72 22.30 9.70
C VAL A 917 -10.70 22.98 8.33
N TYR A 918 -11.28 24.19 8.20
CA TYR A 918 -11.47 24.85 6.91
C TYR A 918 -10.42 25.92 6.64
N VAL A 919 -9.84 25.89 5.43
CA VAL A 919 -8.87 26.91 4.99
C VAL A 919 -9.59 28.22 4.71
N GLN A 920 -9.16 29.30 5.37
CA GLN A 920 -9.67 30.66 5.18
C GLN A 920 -8.79 31.46 4.22
N SER A 921 -7.47 31.21 4.25
CA SER A 921 -6.50 31.75 3.31
C SER A 921 -5.21 30.93 3.36
N LEU A 922 -4.41 31.02 2.30
CA LEU A 922 -3.08 30.43 2.20
C LEU A 922 -2.10 31.47 1.68
N THR A 923 -0.87 31.46 2.23
CA THR A 923 0.26 32.11 1.59
C THR A 923 1.35 31.10 1.24
N LEU A 924 1.98 31.29 0.08
CA LEU A 924 3.18 30.59 -0.34
C LEU A 924 4.35 31.57 -0.29
N ASN A 925 5.32 31.31 0.59
CA ASN A 925 6.48 32.19 0.81
C ASN A 925 6.08 33.66 1.08
N GLY A 926 5.02 33.85 1.88
CA GLY A 926 4.48 35.16 2.25
C GLY A 926 3.64 35.87 1.17
N ARG A 927 3.43 35.23 0.01
CA ARG A 927 2.55 35.76 -1.05
C ARG A 927 1.18 35.08 -1.00
N PRO A 928 0.07 35.82 -1.14
CA PRO A 928 -1.27 35.22 -1.21
C PRO A 928 -1.34 34.14 -2.29
N TRP A 929 -2.01 33.04 -1.96
CA TRP A 929 -2.22 31.91 -2.85
C TRP A 929 -3.70 31.51 -2.81
N ASP A 930 -4.41 31.83 -3.88
CA ASP A 930 -5.86 31.61 -3.99
C ASP A 930 -6.21 30.40 -4.87
N GLN A 931 -5.22 29.62 -5.29
CA GLN A 931 -5.39 28.39 -6.07
C GLN A 931 -5.57 27.20 -5.11
N ALA A 932 -6.51 26.31 -5.38
CA ALA A 932 -6.72 25.08 -4.60
C ALA A 932 -5.75 23.94 -4.96
N TRP A 933 -4.65 24.28 -5.63
CA TRP A 933 -3.60 23.38 -6.08
C TRP A 933 -2.29 24.16 -6.20
N LEU A 934 -1.18 23.45 -6.35
CA LEU A 934 0.15 23.99 -6.60
C LEU A 934 0.97 23.03 -7.47
N ARG A 935 2.05 23.51 -8.06
CA ARG A 935 2.98 22.67 -8.81
C ARG A 935 4.07 22.14 -7.89
N HIS A 936 4.62 20.99 -8.20
CA HIS A 936 5.78 20.43 -7.52
C HIS A 936 6.95 21.42 -7.48
N ALA A 937 7.22 22.13 -8.58
CA ALA A 937 8.27 23.14 -8.65
C ALA A 937 8.07 24.31 -7.67
N ASP A 938 6.84 24.58 -7.21
CA ASP A 938 6.56 25.65 -6.25
C ASP A 938 7.04 25.30 -4.82
N ILE A 939 7.24 24.01 -4.51
CA ILE A 939 7.61 23.51 -3.17
C ILE A 939 8.89 22.66 -3.13
N ALA A 940 9.32 22.09 -4.26
CA ALA A 940 10.49 21.20 -4.34
C ALA A 940 11.83 21.87 -4.01
N GLN A 941 11.85 23.20 -3.98
CA GLN A 941 13.01 24.01 -3.58
C GLN A 941 12.88 24.55 -2.14
N GLY A 942 12.07 23.88 -1.32
CA GLY A 942 11.68 24.35 0.00
C GLY A 942 10.72 25.54 -0.08
N GLY A 943 10.34 26.05 1.09
CA GLY A 943 9.44 27.18 1.20
C GLY A 943 8.49 27.05 2.38
N THR A 944 7.55 27.98 2.50
CA THR A 944 6.54 27.96 3.56
C THR A 944 5.15 28.10 2.97
N LEU A 945 4.31 27.10 3.23
CA LEU A 945 2.87 27.13 3.06
C LEU A 945 2.25 27.52 4.41
N GLU A 946 1.74 28.75 4.53
CA GLU A 946 1.10 29.22 5.76
C GLU A 946 -0.42 29.34 5.57
N PHE A 947 -1.16 28.44 6.21
CA PHE A 947 -2.60 28.36 6.21
C PHE A 947 -3.18 29.15 7.38
N THR A 948 -4.26 29.88 7.15
CA THR A 948 -5.15 30.36 8.22
C THR A 948 -6.39 29.48 8.25
N MET A 949 -6.63 28.80 9.37
CA MET A 949 -7.75 27.88 9.54
C MET A 949 -8.94 28.57 10.22
N GLY A 950 -10.13 28.00 10.04
CA GLY A 950 -11.36 28.47 10.67
C GLY A 950 -12.43 27.38 10.79
N PRO A 951 -13.48 27.61 11.60
CA PRO A 951 -14.48 26.60 11.94
C PRO A 951 -15.61 26.46 10.92
N ALA A 952 -15.69 27.36 9.92
CA ALA A 952 -16.71 27.35 8.89
C ALA A 952 -16.08 27.34 7.48
N PRO A 953 -16.74 26.71 6.48
CA PRO A 953 -16.33 26.79 5.09
C PRO A 953 -16.10 28.23 4.62
N SER A 954 -15.06 28.44 3.82
CA SER A 954 -14.77 29.71 3.14
C SER A 954 -14.90 29.56 1.62
N ALA A 955 -14.85 30.68 0.89
CA ALA A 955 -14.82 30.68 -0.57
C ALA A 955 -13.41 30.48 -1.17
N TRP A 956 -12.38 30.29 -0.33
CA TRP A 956 -11.00 30.11 -0.78
C TRP A 956 -10.89 28.91 -1.75
N GLY A 957 -10.12 29.07 -2.83
CA GLY A 957 -9.85 28.01 -3.80
C GLY A 957 -11.08 27.54 -4.61
N SER A 958 -12.20 28.25 -4.56
CA SER A 958 -13.48 27.78 -5.16
C SER A 958 -13.81 28.43 -6.50
N ALA A 959 -13.06 29.47 -6.90
CA ALA A 959 -13.27 30.16 -8.18
C ALA A 959 -12.87 29.25 -9.37
N PRO A 960 -13.53 29.32 -10.54
CA PRO A 960 -13.20 28.49 -11.71
C PRO A 960 -11.72 28.50 -12.12
N GLU A 961 -11.05 29.65 -11.99
CA GLU A 961 -9.62 29.86 -12.28
C GLU A 961 -8.68 29.41 -11.15
N ALA A 962 -9.22 29.03 -10.00
CA ALA A 962 -8.49 28.49 -8.85
C ALA A 962 -8.42 26.96 -8.85
N LEU A 963 -9.09 26.31 -9.80
CA LEU A 963 -9.23 24.86 -9.87
C LEU A 963 -8.05 24.20 -10.56
N PRO A 964 -7.74 22.93 -10.21
CA PRO A 964 -6.66 22.20 -10.85
C PRO A 964 -6.94 22.01 -12.35
N PRO A 965 -5.89 21.96 -13.20
CA PRO A 965 -6.07 21.72 -14.62
C PRO A 965 -6.57 20.29 -14.90
N SER A 966 -7.21 20.11 -16.05
CA SER A 966 -7.77 18.83 -16.53
C SER A 966 -7.30 18.56 -17.95
N LEU A 967 -7.34 17.30 -18.39
CA LEU A 967 -7.02 16.93 -19.78
C LEU A 967 -7.98 17.61 -20.78
N THR A 968 -9.29 17.52 -20.53
CA THR A 968 -10.35 18.24 -21.25
C THR A 968 -10.48 19.66 -20.70
N GLU A 969 -10.64 20.63 -21.60
CA GLU A 969 -10.88 22.02 -21.21
C GLU A 969 -12.23 22.19 -20.50
N ALA A 970 -12.31 23.12 -19.56
CA ALA A 970 -13.55 23.41 -18.84
C ALA A 970 -14.71 23.75 -19.79
N GLY A 971 -15.86 23.10 -19.57
CA GLY A 971 -17.05 23.27 -20.40
C GLY A 971 -16.99 22.58 -21.77
N ARG A 972 -15.93 21.82 -22.06
CA ARG A 972 -15.85 20.94 -23.23
C ARG A 972 -16.15 19.49 -22.85
N LYS A 973 -16.47 18.70 -23.86
CA LYS A 973 -16.55 17.23 -23.74
C LYS A 973 -15.24 16.61 -24.19
N PRO A 974 -14.89 15.40 -23.71
CA PRO A 974 -13.72 14.69 -24.19
C PRO A 974 -13.75 14.45 -25.71
N MET A 975 -12.57 14.49 -26.33
CA MET A 975 -12.38 14.29 -27.76
C MET A 975 -11.90 12.87 -28.04
N LEU A 976 -12.78 12.07 -28.64
CA LEU A 976 -12.51 10.68 -28.99
C LEU A 976 -11.87 10.58 -30.37
N ARG A 977 -11.12 9.50 -30.58
CA ARG A 977 -10.77 9.03 -31.91
C ARG A 977 -11.81 7.99 -32.33
N VAL A 978 -12.29 8.11 -33.56
CA VAL A 978 -13.27 7.18 -34.12
C VAL A 978 -12.61 6.49 -35.30
N ASP A 979 -12.41 5.18 -35.19
CA ASP A 979 -12.07 4.37 -36.35
C ASP A 979 -13.24 4.35 -37.34
N ARG A 980 -12.93 4.57 -38.62
CA ARG A 980 -13.91 4.49 -39.70
C ARG A 980 -13.69 3.27 -40.58
N SER A 981 -12.62 2.51 -40.35
CA SER A 981 -12.15 1.47 -41.27
C SER A 981 -13.13 0.32 -41.36
N ALA A 982 -13.79 -0.03 -40.26
CA ALA A 982 -14.87 -1.03 -40.25
C ALA A 982 -16.06 -0.66 -41.16
N ALA A 983 -16.27 0.64 -41.45
CA ALA A 983 -17.31 1.10 -42.37
C ALA A 983 -16.85 1.18 -43.84
N ALA A 984 -15.56 0.91 -44.12
CA ALA A 984 -15.02 0.92 -45.47
C ALA A 984 -15.04 -0.48 -46.10
N SER A 985 -15.29 -0.53 -47.40
CA SER A 985 -14.94 -1.72 -48.19
C SER A 985 -13.43 -1.73 -48.44
N VAL A 986 -12.77 -2.84 -48.09
CA VAL A 986 -11.31 -2.99 -48.22
C VAL A 986 -10.98 -3.94 -49.36
N SER A 987 -9.99 -3.56 -50.17
CA SER A 987 -9.48 -4.41 -51.24
C SER A 987 -7.97 -4.36 -51.35
N VAL A 988 -7.38 -5.53 -51.58
CA VAL A 988 -5.95 -5.71 -51.89
C VAL A 988 -5.88 -6.59 -53.13
N ALA A 989 -5.12 -6.16 -54.15
CA ALA A 989 -4.98 -6.90 -55.39
C ALA A 989 -4.44 -8.32 -55.12
N GLY A 990 -5.20 -9.35 -55.52
CA GLY A 990 -4.83 -10.76 -55.33
C GLY A 990 -5.19 -11.38 -53.98
N ALA A 991 -5.71 -10.62 -53.00
CA ALA A 991 -6.09 -11.14 -51.69
C ALA A 991 -7.57 -11.57 -51.59
N GLY A 992 -8.45 -11.06 -52.47
CA GLY A 992 -9.88 -11.38 -52.44
C GLY A 992 -10.54 -10.99 -51.12
N ALA A 993 -11.40 -11.86 -50.57
CA ALA A 993 -12.10 -11.63 -49.30
C ALA A 993 -11.17 -11.58 -48.07
N ASN A 994 -9.93 -12.07 -48.18
CA ASN A 994 -8.96 -12.03 -47.08
C ASN A 994 -8.49 -10.60 -46.74
N ALA A 995 -8.81 -9.61 -47.58
CA ALA A 995 -8.48 -8.21 -47.31
C ALA A 995 -9.24 -7.62 -46.10
N GLY A 996 -10.37 -8.22 -45.71
CA GLY A 996 -11.15 -7.79 -44.54
C GLY A 996 -10.42 -8.00 -43.21
N VAL A 997 -9.40 -8.85 -43.17
CA VAL A 997 -8.52 -9.06 -42.01
C VAL A 997 -7.81 -7.77 -41.57
N LEU A 998 -7.59 -6.81 -42.48
CA LEU A 998 -6.89 -5.56 -42.15
C LEU A 998 -7.76 -4.52 -41.43
N VAL A 999 -9.05 -4.83 -41.22
CA VAL A 999 -10.05 -3.93 -40.62
C VAL A 999 -11.02 -4.71 -39.71
N ASP A 1000 -10.56 -5.81 -39.11
CA ASP A 1000 -11.39 -6.72 -38.31
C ASP A 1000 -11.26 -6.49 -36.78
N ASP A 1001 -10.51 -5.47 -36.37
CA ASP A 1001 -10.21 -5.15 -34.98
C ASP A 1001 -9.58 -6.33 -34.19
N ASP A 1002 -8.75 -7.15 -34.85
CA ASP A 1002 -8.09 -8.30 -34.21
C ASP A 1002 -6.60 -8.44 -34.56
N ALA A 1003 -5.72 -8.11 -33.60
CA ALA A 1003 -4.28 -8.27 -33.77
C ALA A 1003 -3.82 -9.74 -33.84
N ALA A 1004 -4.72 -10.70 -33.63
CA ALA A 1004 -4.43 -12.12 -33.80
C ALA A 1004 -4.49 -12.58 -35.27
N THR A 1005 -5.23 -11.88 -36.13
CA THR A 1005 -5.29 -12.11 -37.58
C THR A 1005 -4.23 -11.24 -38.29
N SER A 1006 -3.83 -11.63 -39.50
CA SER A 1006 -2.88 -10.84 -40.30
C SER A 1006 -2.87 -11.27 -41.77
N LEU A 1007 -2.43 -10.35 -42.63
CA LEU A 1007 -2.29 -10.53 -44.07
C LEU A 1007 -0.86 -10.15 -44.51
N PRO A 1008 -0.10 -11.10 -45.09
CA PRO A 1008 1.18 -10.81 -45.73
C PRO A 1008 0.98 -9.99 -47.01
N LEU A 1009 1.55 -8.79 -47.06
CA LEU A 1009 1.49 -7.87 -48.18
C LEU A 1009 2.84 -7.85 -48.93
N PRO A 1010 2.87 -8.19 -50.23
CA PRO A 1010 4.10 -8.09 -51.01
C PRO A 1010 4.52 -6.63 -51.22
N GLN A 1011 5.78 -6.44 -51.60
CA GLN A 1011 6.26 -5.12 -52.01
C GLN A 1011 5.38 -4.53 -53.13
N GLY A 1012 5.03 -3.25 -53.01
CA GLY A 1012 4.16 -2.57 -53.97
C GLY A 1012 2.67 -2.88 -53.81
N ALA A 1013 2.28 -3.69 -52.81
CA ALA A 1013 0.87 -3.88 -52.48
C ALA A 1013 0.20 -2.54 -52.15
N ALA A 1014 -1.06 -2.44 -52.53
CA ALA A 1014 -1.92 -1.32 -52.26
C ALA A 1014 -3.18 -1.80 -51.54
N VAL A 1015 -3.37 -1.31 -50.31
CA VAL A 1015 -4.61 -1.50 -49.56
C VAL A 1015 -5.51 -0.32 -49.86
N VAL A 1016 -6.66 -0.57 -50.49
CA VAL A 1016 -7.63 0.46 -50.85
C VAL A 1016 -8.84 0.36 -49.95
N LEU A 1017 -9.14 1.43 -49.22
CA LEU A 1017 -10.33 1.58 -48.39
C LEU A 1017 -11.29 2.54 -49.07
N ARG A 1018 -12.52 2.08 -49.33
CA ARG A 1018 -13.57 2.86 -49.97
C ARG A 1018 -14.77 3.04 -49.04
N PHE A 1019 -15.09 4.30 -48.79
CA PHE A 1019 -16.22 4.74 -47.99
C PHE A 1019 -17.45 5.05 -48.87
N ASP A 1020 -18.64 4.89 -48.31
CA ASP A 1020 -19.90 5.23 -48.99
C ASP A 1020 -20.08 6.74 -49.20
N ALA A 1021 -19.43 7.56 -48.36
CA ALA A 1021 -19.39 9.01 -48.45
C ALA A 1021 -17.95 9.53 -48.23
N PRO A 1022 -17.60 10.73 -48.72
CA PRO A 1022 -16.33 11.37 -48.38
C PRO A 1022 -16.14 11.49 -46.86
N THR A 1023 -15.01 11.00 -46.37
CA THR A 1023 -14.70 10.92 -44.93
C THR A 1023 -13.37 11.65 -44.71
N ALA A 1024 -13.31 12.59 -43.76
CA ALA A 1024 -12.08 13.30 -43.41
C ALA A 1024 -11.22 12.47 -42.46
N ILE A 1025 -10.10 11.92 -42.91
CA ILE A 1025 -9.19 11.15 -42.05
C ILE A 1025 -8.07 12.06 -41.57
N ALA A 1026 -7.83 12.06 -40.25
CA ALA A 1026 -6.80 12.89 -39.63
C ALA A 1026 -5.59 12.08 -39.18
N HIS A 1027 -5.79 10.79 -38.92
CA HIS A 1027 -4.76 9.89 -38.40
C HIS A 1027 -4.96 8.50 -38.97
N TYR A 1028 -3.88 7.71 -38.95
CA TYR A 1028 -3.99 6.28 -39.22
C TYR A 1028 -3.08 5.49 -38.29
N THR A 1029 -3.46 4.26 -38.00
CA THR A 1029 -2.62 3.30 -37.29
C THR A 1029 -2.24 2.16 -38.21
N LEU A 1030 -1.11 1.53 -37.93
CA LEU A 1030 -0.72 0.27 -38.55
C LEU A 1030 -0.35 -0.69 -37.43
N THR A 1031 -0.85 -1.92 -37.49
CA THR A 1031 -0.43 -2.99 -36.59
C THR A 1031 0.36 -4.04 -37.35
N SER A 1032 1.59 -4.32 -36.93
CA SER A 1032 2.38 -5.41 -37.51
C SER A 1032 1.75 -6.77 -37.20
N GLY A 1033 1.86 -7.76 -38.09
CA GLY A 1033 1.45 -9.13 -37.82
C GLY A 1033 2.46 -9.91 -36.96
N ALA A 1034 2.62 -11.20 -37.25
CA ALA A 1034 3.53 -12.08 -36.52
C ALA A 1034 4.98 -12.05 -37.05
N GLY A 1035 5.22 -11.41 -38.20
CA GLY A 1035 6.53 -11.27 -38.81
C GLY A 1035 7.30 -10.00 -38.36
N PRO A 1036 8.65 -10.02 -38.40
CA PRO A 1036 9.44 -8.83 -38.16
C PRO A 1036 9.25 -7.81 -39.30
N VAL A 1037 9.10 -6.53 -38.96
CA VAL A 1037 9.03 -5.43 -39.92
C VAL A 1037 10.20 -4.48 -39.68
N SER A 1038 11.12 -4.44 -40.64
CA SER A 1038 12.29 -3.56 -40.62
C SER A 1038 12.42 -2.83 -41.95
N ASP A 1039 12.76 -1.55 -41.91
CA ASP A 1039 13.04 -0.72 -43.08
C ASP A 1039 11.89 -0.70 -44.10
N SER A 1040 10.66 -0.50 -43.61
CA SER A 1040 9.46 -0.38 -44.43
C SER A 1040 9.21 1.07 -44.84
N GLY A 1041 8.52 1.23 -45.97
CA GLY A 1041 8.07 2.53 -46.44
C GLY A 1041 6.70 2.44 -47.09
N TRP A 1042 5.91 3.49 -46.98
CA TRP A 1042 4.59 3.57 -47.59
C TRP A 1042 4.19 5.00 -47.91
N VAL A 1043 3.19 5.14 -48.76
CA VAL A 1043 2.50 6.40 -49.03
C VAL A 1043 1.02 6.18 -48.77
N LEU A 1044 0.43 7.03 -47.93
CA LEU A 1044 -1.01 7.13 -47.78
C LEU A 1044 -1.53 8.18 -48.77
N GLU A 1045 -2.49 7.81 -49.61
CA GLU A 1045 -3.04 8.64 -50.67
C GLU A 1045 -4.56 8.77 -50.54
N GLY A 1046 -5.11 9.94 -50.86
CA GLY A 1046 -6.55 10.18 -50.99
C GLY A 1046 -6.95 10.43 -52.44
N ARG A 1047 -8.11 9.93 -52.87
CA ARG A 1047 -8.62 10.08 -54.24
C ARG A 1047 -9.65 11.20 -54.35
N ASP A 1048 -9.32 12.24 -55.09
CA ASP A 1048 -10.21 13.38 -55.29
C ASP A 1048 -11.39 13.08 -56.24
N ALA A 1049 -12.33 14.02 -56.36
CA ALA A 1049 -13.50 13.90 -57.22
C ALA A 1049 -13.16 13.80 -58.73
N SER A 1050 -11.96 14.18 -59.16
CA SER A 1050 -11.48 13.99 -60.54
C SER A 1050 -10.96 12.58 -60.79
N GLY A 1051 -10.82 11.78 -59.73
CA GLY A 1051 -10.30 10.42 -59.74
C GLY A 1051 -8.78 10.35 -59.59
N ALA A 1052 -8.11 11.47 -59.30
CA ALA A 1052 -6.66 11.54 -59.12
C ALA A 1052 -6.26 11.24 -57.67
N TRP A 1053 -5.15 10.52 -57.50
CA TRP A 1053 -4.56 10.22 -56.19
C TRP A 1053 -3.62 11.35 -55.76
N SER A 1054 -3.74 11.80 -54.52
CA SER A 1054 -2.84 12.78 -53.89
C SER A 1054 -2.22 12.18 -52.63
N ALA A 1055 -0.91 12.31 -52.46
CA ALA A 1055 -0.23 11.89 -51.24
C ALA A 1055 -0.67 12.76 -50.04
N LEU A 1056 -1.04 12.08 -48.95
CA LEU A 1056 -1.43 12.68 -47.67
C LEU A 1056 -0.33 12.53 -46.63
N ASP A 1057 0.38 11.41 -46.68
CA ASP A 1057 1.55 11.13 -45.85
C ASP A 1057 2.51 10.17 -46.58
N GLU A 1058 3.81 10.31 -46.32
CA GLU A 1058 4.87 9.45 -46.88
C GLU A 1058 5.87 9.08 -45.80
N ARG A 1059 6.14 7.79 -45.66
CA ARG A 1059 7.04 7.22 -44.66
C ARG A 1059 8.10 6.34 -45.31
N GLN A 1060 9.31 6.37 -44.76
CA GLN A 1060 10.47 5.61 -45.23
C GLN A 1060 11.32 5.20 -44.03
N GLY A 1061 11.91 4.02 -44.07
CA GLY A 1061 12.80 3.50 -43.02
C GLY A 1061 12.10 3.21 -41.71
N GLU A 1062 10.78 2.98 -41.72
CA GLU A 1062 10.01 2.68 -40.53
C GLU A 1062 10.24 1.22 -40.09
N ALA A 1063 10.12 0.97 -38.78
CA ALA A 1063 10.27 -0.36 -38.20
C ALA A 1063 9.22 -0.61 -37.13
N PHE A 1064 8.86 -1.87 -36.94
CA PHE A 1064 8.06 -2.32 -35.80
C PHE A 1064 8.99 -3.14 -34.92
N ARG A 1065 9.29 -2.61 -33.74
CA ARG A 1065 10.28 -3.19 -32.83
C ARG A 1065 9.79 -4.51 -32.24
N TRP A 1066 8.47 -4.62 -32.05
CA TRP A 1066 7.82 -5.80 -31.49
C TRP A 1066 6.80 -6.36 -32.48
N VAL A 1067 6.58 -7.68 -32.42
CA VAL A 1067 5.50 -8.34 -33.16
C VAL A 1067 4.15 -7.89 -32.60
N ARG A 1068 3.11 -7.82 -33.44
CA ARG A 1068 1.78 -7.34 -33.02
C ARG A 1068 1.81 -5.99 -32.31
N GLN A 1069 2.67 -5.10 -32.80
CA GLN A 1069 2.76 -3.72 -32.33
C GLN A 1069 1.89 -2.81 -33.18
N LEU A 1070 1.04 -2.02 -32.52
CA LEU A 1070 0.32 -0.88 -33.12
C LEU A 1070 1.23 0.36 -33.12
N ARG A 1071 1.29 1.07 -34.26
CA ARG A 1071 1.95 2.38 -34.36
C ARG A 1071 1.00 3.43 -34.95
N PRO A 1072 0.85 4.61 -34.31
CA PRO A 1072 0.05 5.71 -34.83
C PRO A 1072 0.85 6.68 -35.71
N PHE A 1073 0.15 7.32 -36.65
CA PHE A 1073 0.71 8.32 -37.57
C PHE A 1073 -0.30 9.44 -37.84
N ASP A 1074 0.20 10.67 -38.00
CA ASP A 1074 -0.62 11.86 -38.27
C ASP A 1074 -0.61 12.22 -39.75
N ILE A 1075 -1.75 12.74 -40.22
CA ILE A 1075 -1.87 13.37 -41.55
C ILE A 1075 -1.78 14.87 -41.37
N ALA A 1076 -0.73 15.48 -41.92
CA ALA A 1076 -0.43 16.90 -41.71
C ALA A 1076 -1.51 17.85 -42.26
N THR A 1077 -2.24 17.44 -43.29
CA THR A 1077 -3.33 18.24 -43.88
C THR A 1077 -4.52 17.33 -44.21
N PRO A 1078 -5.36 17.01 -43.20
CA PRO A 1078 -6.54 16.19 -43.37
C PRO A 1078 -7.51 16.80 -44.39
N ARG A 1079 -8.09 15.96 -45.25
CA ARG A 1079 -9.12 16.33 -46.24
C ARG A 1079 -10.11 15.18 -46.39
N GLU A 1080 -11.28 15.47 -46.94
CA GLU A 1080 -12.30 14.46 -47.22
C GLU A 1080 -12.01 13.72 -48.53
N TYR A 1081 -12.04 12.40 -48.46
CA TYR A 1081 -11.94 11.53 -49.63
C TYR A 1081 -12.90 10.35 -49.49
N ALA A 1082 -13.43 9.87 -50.61
CA ALA A 1082 -14.25 8.65 -50.64
C ALA A 1082 -13.40 7.38 -50.77
N GLU A 1083 -12.16 7.50 -51.26
CA GLU A 1083 -11.22 6.39 -51.37
C GLU A 1083 -9.85 6.81 -50.82
N TYR A 1084 -9.29 5.95 -49.98
CA TYR A 1084 -7.93 6.05 -49.44
C TYR A 1084 -7.13 4.84 -49.90
N ARG A 1085 -5.82 5.02 -50.08
CA ARG A 1085 -4.90 3.94 -50.46
C ARG A 1085 -3.61 4.01 -49.67
N LEU A 1086 -3.28 2.95 -48.94
CA LEU A 1086 -1.95 2.72 -48.39
C LEU A 1086 -1.14 1.90 -49.38
N ARG A 1087 -0.10 2.49 -49.98
CA ARG A 1087 0.77 1.81 -50.95
C ARG A 1087 2.16 1.60 -50.37
N LEU A 1088 2.61 0.35 -50.29
CA LEU A 1088 3.93 0.00 -49.80
C LEU A 1088 5.01 0.38 -50.84
N THR A 1089 6.00 1.17 -50.43
CA THR A 1089 7.02 1.78 -51.30
C THR A 1089 8.45 1.29 -51.05
N GLY A 1090 8.76 0.73 -49.87
CA GLY A 1090 10.10 0.23 -49.50
C GLY A 1090 10.06 -1.06 -48.66
N GLY A 1091 11.14 -1.85 -48.71
CA GLY A 1091 11.33 -3.08 -47.90
C GLY A 1091 10.87 -4.39 -48.55
N THR A 1092 11.06 -5.50 -47.81
CA THR A 1092 10.50 -6.84 -48.12
C THR A 1092 8.98 -6.87 -47.89
N ALA A 1093 8.32 -8.02 -48.14
CA ALA A 1093 6.91 -8.19 -47.78
C ALA A 1093 6.65 -7.83 -46.30
N VAL A 1094 5.54 -7.13 -46.03
CA VAL A 1094 5.13 -6.69 -44.69
C VAL A 1094 3.91 -7.48 -44.27
N ASP A 1095 3.96 -8.10 -43.10
CA ASP A 1095 2.80 -8.74 -42.49
C ASP A 1095 2.05 -7.70 -41.66
N LEU A 1096 0.80 -7.39 -42.02
CA LEU A 1096 -0.04 -6.43 -41.30
C LEU A 1096 -1.23 -7.14 -40.67
N ALA A 1097 -1.47 -6.85 -39.39
CA ALA A 1097 -2.68 -7.24 -38.70
C ALA A 1097 -3.82 -6.25 -39.01
N GLU A 1098 -3.59 -4.95 -38.81
CA GLU A 1098 -4.64 -3.93 -38.90
C GLU A 1098 -4.15 -2.65 -39.60
N LEU A 1099 -5.07 -1.95 -40.26
CA LEU A 1099 -4.95 -0.57 -40.74
C LEU A 1099 -6.21 0.21 -40.35
N GLU A 1100 -6.09 1.11 -39.36
CA GLU A 1100 -7.17 2.01 -38.99
C GLU A 1100 -7.01 3.40 -39.65
N LEU A 1101 -8.09 3.96 -40.16
CA LEU A 1101 -8.24 5.34 -40.62
C LEU A 1101 -9.17 6.07 -39.66
N GLN A 1102 -8.58 6.94 -38.85
CA GLN A 1102 -9.25 7.54 -37.70
C GLN A 1102 -9.62 9.01 -37.94
N GLN A 1103 -10.80 9.38 -37.46
CA GLN A 1103 -11.26 10.76 -37.35
C GLN A 1103 -11.16 11.25 -35.91
N SER A 1104 -11.04 12.57 -35.74
CA SER A 1104 -11.27 13.21 -34.44
C SER A 1104 -12.74 13.55 -34.32
N GLU A 1105 -13.42 13.06 -33.28
CA GLU A 1105 -14.83 13.35 -33.01
C GLU A 1105 -15.01 13.83 -31.55
N ARG A 1106 -15.96 14.73 -31.31
CA ARG A 1106 -16.34 15.12 -29.95
C ARG A 1106 -17.42 14.16 -29.45
N ALA A 1107 -17.29 13.64 -28.24
CA ALA A 1107 -18.24 12.69 -27.68
C ALA A 1107 -19.70 13.22 -27.73
N GLY A 1108 -20.54 12.61 -28.58
CA GLY A 1108 -21.98 12.90 -28.70
C GLY A 1108 -22.39 13.96 -29.73
N GLU A 1109 -21.54 14.35 -30.69
CA GLU A 1109 -21.97 15.02 -31.92
C GLU A 1109 -22.13 13.98 -33.05
N GLN A 1110 -23.32 13.37 -33.17
CA GLN A 1110 -23.73 12.88 -34.50
C GLN A 1110 -23.74 14.10 -35.42
N VAL A 1111 -22.79 14.17 -36.35
CA VAL A 1111 -22.72 15.21 -37.38
C VAL A 1111 -24.06 15.20 -38.13
N PRO A 1112 -24.93 16.24 -37.99
CA PRO A 1112 -26.05 16.37 -38.89
C PRO A 1112 -25.45 16.64 -40.26
N ALA A 1113 -25.82 15.83 -41.26
CA ALA A 1113 -25.43 16.05 -42.64
C ALA A 1113 -25.62 17.53 -43.01
N SER A 1114 -24.52 18.23 -43.24
CA SER A 1114 -24.53 19.61 -43.70
C SER A 1114 -25.15 19.63 -45.10
N ALA A 1115 -26.34 20.21 -45.21
CA ALA A 1115 -26.88 20.69 -46.47
C ALA A 1115 -26.52 22.19 -46.60
N PRO A 1116 -26.35 22.68 -47.84
CA PRO A 1116 -25.25 23.55 -48.27
C PRO A 1116 -25.24 24.99 -47.74
#